data_AF-A0A9W9C8I9-F1
#
_entry.id   AF-A0A9W9C8I9-F1
#
_cell.length_a   1.000
_cell.length_b   1.000
_cell.length_c   1.000
_cell.angle_alpha   90.00
_cell.angle_beta   90.00
_cell.angle_gamma   90.00
#
_symmetry.space_group_name_H-M   'P 1'
#
loop_
_entity.id
_entity.type
_entity.pdbx_description
1 polymer ?
#
loop_
_entity_poly.entity_id
_entity_poly.type
_entity_poly.pdbx_seq_one_letter_code
_entity_poly.pdbx_strand_id
1 'polypeptide(L)'
;MRIRHVFLSALISVAASGLSMRDAADVDNIEWNDDRWEIVTTQLDQGHYQSRMSLANGYLGINLAALGPFFERDAPIMGDNWNGWPLFNTRQTFATIAGFYDVDDKNGSTNYPWLAQNGGDSFLSGIPHWAGLIVKANGAILNASTSAQEISRFSSRLDMKGGVLQWAFDWMPGNDDSNVINVEYEIFVHKLYVNQAAVQLRLKSHRDVNLTVYDIIDGTSAVRTDFVDKNYEEGSPTIWSAVRPKNTTNVTAYIVSTLQYDQYRELDMRSEVNDEVFSSTQTSSVGQSVDMELLGGRRVEVTKYIGVASSDAFENPRRTAFAASLAGANTGFFALRHSHVEEWESIMTQDSVDRYNYPNGTLPADPRIQELHVTSVTNPFMILQNTVGPNAIAAAGYNSRLNIHSIPVCGLGSDCYGGRYGNCTASGPCFDYEYHVNGDIAIAFRNHFIATGDVERFKETFLPIANDIAYFYGELVDYNETSGYYELMNATDPDEYANNVNNVGFTTALIQRHLNETNEFNSLFGLPQNETWNKISAQMRLPVYEEAGIVMEYGSMNGSLVVKQADVVLIDDILNYENPYSLVDLDYYANKQSPDGPGMTYATFSIVANEISPSGCSSYTYNHYSSQPYARAPWFQYSEQMIDNFFLNGGTHPAFPFLTGMGGTNRVGIFGYLGLRMFVDRLDIDPSIPPQIPHLDYRTFYWQGYGINATSNATHTILVRLPNKILDTANPKYADSIPVTLGTREGAYTLTPDEELVLPNRMLGQTLTAAGNILQCKPLVPNLDQSNLPGQFPIAAIDGASSTKWQPENSTRLNYLTVDTQPSHYGPIHQVLFDWGAQPPTYFEVLVSNTSIPPFLEEHNFLEEDGGDVRNVTAGLVKASEPWDPERATVIEPVKGNQTNITLVGKDRVWSGRYVHLGIRGNLGNGSAYAGGTVAEWSVILENQESDRERDEEENSYAKDGWKGPGDEDGSEDRDEELKMWVQSGWLQKLWRRCFV
;
A
#
# COMPACT_ATOMS: atom_id res chain seq x y z
N MET A 1 -2.61 41.52 27.59
CA MET A 1 -3.23 42.01 28.86
C MET A 1 -4.72 41.65 28.81
N ARG A 2 -5.16 40.83 29.78
CA ARG A 2 -6.48 40.22 30.10
C ARG A 2 -7.80 40.73 29.43
N ILE A 3 -8.64 39.74 29.03
CA ILE A 3 -10.07 39.42 29.39
C ILE A 3 -10.73 38.74 28.17
N ARG A 4 -10.80 37.40 28.08
CA ARG A 4 -11.80 36.42 28.57
C ARG A 4 -13.21 36.47 27.95
N HIS A 5 -13.48 35.44 27.14
CA HIS A 5 -14.67 34.58 27.02
C HIS A 5 -16.02 35.19 26.63
N VAL A 6 -16.67 34.61 25.62
CA VAL A 6 -17.92 33.82 25.70
C VAL A 6 -18.29 33.34 24.27
N PHE A 7 -18.87 32.15 24.16
CA PHE A 7 -19.27 31.36 22.97
C PHE A 7 -18.28 30.31 22.46
N LEU A 8 -18.15 29.23 23.23
CA LEU A 8 -17.87 27.88 22.71
C LEU A 8 -18.90 26.95 23.37
N SER A 9 -20.00 26.67 22.68
CA SER A 9 -20.99 25.62 23.03
C SER A 9 -22.02 25.52 21.92
N ALA A 10 -21.58 25.09 20.75
CA ALA A 10 -22.39 24.44 19.71
C ALA A 10 -21.44 24.07 18.56
N LEU A 11 -21.62 22.88 18.00
CA LEU A 11 -21.02 22.38 16.74
C LEU A 11 -19.56 21.92 16.81
N ILE A 12 -19.33 20.71 17.37
CA ILE A 12 -18.46 19.71 16.73
C ILE A 12 -19.13 18.35 16.93
N SER A 13 -20.11 18.07 16.08
CA SER A 13 -20.60 16.73 15.76
C SER A 13 -20.81 16.71 14.25
N VAL A 14 -19.71 16.90 13.53
CA VAL A 14 -19.61 16.55 12.11
C VAL A 14 -18.54 15.48 12.12
N ALA A 15 -18.98 14.23 12.12
CA ALA A 15 -18.11 13.10 11.85
C ALA A 15 -17.36 13.40 10.56
N ALA A 16 -16.06 13.15 10.55
CA ALA A 16 -15.26 13.21 9.35
C ALA A 16 -15.86 12.22 8.34
N SER A 17 -16.57 12.71 7.34
CA SER A 17 -17.04 11.91 6.22
C SER A 17 -15.85 11.60 5.32
N GLY A 18 -15.09 10.62 5.76
CA GLY A 18 -14.02 9.93 5.08
C GLY A 18 -13.90 8.59 5.77
N LEU A 19 -14.73 7.63 5.35
CA LEU A 19 -14.74 6.25 5.86
C LEU A 19 -13.36 5.63 5.61
N SER A 20 -12.47 5.75 6.59
CA SER A 20 -11.30 4.88 6.70
C SER A 20 -11.77 3.49 7.12
N MET A 21 -11.04 2.43 6.74
CA MET A 21 -11.38 1.03 7.01
C MET A 21 -11.61 0.65 8.49
N ARG A 22 -11.47 1.58 9.43
CA ARG A 22 -11.89 1.37 10.82
C ARG A 22 -13.33 0.92 10.99
N ASP A 23 -14.19 1.24 10.02
CA ASP A 23 -15.57 0.76 10.02
C ASP A 23 -15.73 -0.59 9.28
N ALA A 24 -14.68 -1.16 8.68
CA ALA A 24 -14.78 -2.32 7.76
C ALA A 24 -15.05 -3.67 8.42
N ALA A 25 -14.98 -3.78 9.74
CA ALA A 25 -15.53 -4.93 10.44
C ALA A 25 -17.07 -4.84 10.60
N ASP A 26 -17.68 -3.69 10.28
CA ASP A 26 -19.12 -3.43 10.40
C ASP A 26 -19.59 -2.21 9.56
N VAL A 27 -19.26 -2.15 8.25
CA VAL A 27 -20.08 -1.31 7.36
C VAL A 27 -21.19 -2.21 6.88
N ASP A 28 -22.35 -2.15 7.53
CA ASP A 28 -23.61 -2.86 7.17
C ASP A 28 -23.97 -2.80 5.66
N ASN A 29 -23.24 -2.01 4.87
CA ASN A 29 -23.49 -1.67 3.49
C ASN A 29 -22.39 -2.10 2.51
N ILE A 30 -21.35 -2.86 2.89
CA ILE A 30 -20.31 -3.33 1.96
C ILE A 30 -20.14 -4.86 2.07
N GLU A 31 -20.20 -5.56 0.94
CA GLU A 31 -20.06 -7.01 0.87
C GLU A 31 -18.92 -7.41 -0.09
N TRP A 32 -18.09 -8.37 0.35
CA TRP A 32 -17.09 -9.06 -0.48
C TRP A 32 -17.58 -10.44 -0.92
N ASN A 33 -17.47 -10.74 -2.21
CA ASN A 33 -17.72 -12.07 -2.76
C ASN A 33 -16.41 -12.69 -3.26
N ASP A 34 -15.88 -13.65 -2.51
CA ASP A 34 -14.59 -14.27 -2.80
C ASP A 34 -14.58 -15.10 -4.09
N ASP A 35 -15.67 -15.81 -4.39
CA ASP A 35 -15.76 -16.65 -5.58
C ASP A 35 -15.74 -15.84 -6.88
N ARG A 36 -16.29 -14.62 -6.84
CA ARG A 36 -16.45 -13.76 -8.02
C ARG A 36 -15.50 -12.56 -8.04
N TRP A 37 -14.77 -12.31 -6.94
CA TRP A 37 -14.00 -11.09 -6.71
C TRP A 37 -14.84 -9.83 -6.96
N GLU A 38 -16.01 -9.82 -6.34
CA GLU A 38 -16.95 -8.71 -6.42
C GLU A 38 -17.00 -7.96 -5.09
N ILE A 39 -17.00 -6.63 -5.18
CA ILE A 39 -17.40 -5.75 -4.08
C ILE A 39 -18.77 -5.17 -4.40
N VAL A 40 -19.68 -5.22 -3.45
CA VAL A 40 -21.00 -4.58 -3.52
C VAL A 40 -21.10 -3.56 -2.41
N THR A 41 -21.53 -2.34 -2.73
CA THR A 41 -21.93 -1.33 -1.75
C THR A 41 -23.41 -0.98 -1.89
N THR A 42 -24.12 -0.83 -0.76
CA THR A 42 -25.49 -0.29 -0.70
C THR A 42 -25.53 1.14 -0.15
N GLN A 43 -24.37 1.72 0.17
CA GLN A 43 -24.25 3.09 0.64
C GLN A 43 -24.07 4.04 -0.56
N LEU A 44 -25.01 4.97 -0.71
CA LEU A 44 -24.91 6.06 -1.66
C LEU A 44 -24.18 7.25 -1.01
N ASP A 45 -22.98 7.57 -1.49
CA ASP A 45 -22.17 8.68 -0.99
C ASP A 45 -21.72 9.59 -2.14
N GLN A 46 -22.55 10.58 -2.51
CA GLN A 46 -22.31 11.45 -3.66
C GLN A 46 -21.40 12.63 -3.31
N GLY A 47 -20.63 13.10 -4.29
CA GLY A 47 -19.81 14.30 -4.16
C GLY A 47 -18.54 14.10 -3.32
N HIS A 48 -18.14 12.86 -3.03
CA HIS A 48 -16.92 12.57 -2.31
C HIS A 48 -16.03 11.66 -3.16
N TYR A 49 -14.80 12.10 -3.46
CA TYR A 49 -13.91 11.35 -4.34
C TYR A 49 -13.59 9.93 -3.86
N GLN A 50 -13.65 9.66 -2.55
CA GLN A 50 -13.38 8.33 -2.00
C GLN A 50 -14.40 7.27 -2.46
N SER A 51 -15.65 7.67 -2.71
CA SER A 51 -16.73 6.77 -3.13
C SER A 51 -16.75 6.49 -4.64
N ARG A 52 -16.01 7.28 -5.43
CA ARG A 52 -15.90 7.15 -6.89
C ARG A 52 -15.06 5.95 -7.27
N MET A 53 -15.32 5.41 -8.46
CA MET A 53 -14.51 4.33 -9.03
C MET A 53 -13.87 4.74 -10.34
N SER A 54 -12.58 4.40 -10.50
CA SER A 54 -11.85 4.54 -11.77
C SER A 54 -11.84 3.23 -12.56
N LEU A 55 -12.05 3.31 -13.87
CA LEU A 55 -11.86 2.21 -14.81
C LEU A 55 -10.89 2.61 -15.93
N ALA A 56 -10.01 1.69 -16.32
CA ALA A 56 -9.03 1.89 -17.39
C ALA A 56 -8.66 0.56 -18.09
N ASN A 57 -7.98 0.67 -19.23
CA ASN A 57 -7.41 -0.49 -19.95
C ASN A 57 -5.93 -0.31 -20.35
N GLY A 58 -5.24 0.67 -19.76
CA GLY A 58 -3.86 1.06 -20.07
C GLY A 58 -3.70 2.03 -21.24
N TYR A 59 -4.77 2.30 -21.99
CA TYR A 59 -4.80 3.38 -22.98
C TYR A 59 -5.89 4.40 -22.68
N LEU A 60 -7.12 3.97 -22.44
CA LEU A 60 -8.26 4.80 -22.07
C LEU A 60 -8.54 4.66 -20.57
N GLY A 61 -8.90 5.75 -19.90
CA GLY A 61 -9.37 5.69 -18.52
C GLY A 61 -10.38 6.78 -18.17
N ILE A 62 -11.18 6.50 -17.13
CA ILE A 62 -12.29 7.33 -16.67
C ILE A 62 -12.58 7.12 -15.17
N ASN A 63 -12.95 8.20 -14.47
CA ASN A 63 -13.52 8.20 -13.13
C ASN A 63 -15.03 8.39 -13.18
N LEU A 64 -15.76 7.70 -12.30
CA LEU A 64 -17.21 7.61 -12.34
C LEU A 64 -17.81 7.97 -10.98
N ALA A 65 -18.91 8.72 -11.01
CA ALA A 65 -19.64 9.14 -9.82
C ALA A 65 -20.14 7.95 -8.97
N ALA A 66 -20.47 8.21 -7.71
CA ALA A 66 -21.12 7.20 -6.86
C ALA A 66 -22.52 6.82 -7.39
N LEU A 67 -23.25 7.79 -7.96
CA LEU A 67 -24.59 7.58 -8.53
C LEU A 67 -24.54 7.41 -10.05
N GLY A 68 -24.01 6.30 -10.56
CA GLY A 68 -24.03 6.01 -12.00
C GLY A 68 -22.84 6.58 -12.79
N PRO A 69 -22.85 6.43 -14.13
CA PRO A 69 -21.68 6.66 -15.00
C PRO A 69 -21.47 8.15 -15.35
N PHE A 70 -21.73 9.05 -14.40
CA PHE A 70 -21.77 10.49 -14.65
C PHE A 70 -20.48 11.21 -14.28
N PHE A 71 -20.35 12.43 -14.80
CA PHE A 71 -19.38 13.41 -14.31
C PHE A 71 -19.83 13.96 -12.94
N GLU A 72 -18.90 14.08 -12.00
CA GLU A 72 -19.16 14.58 -10.65
C GLU A 72 -18.04 15.53 -10.19
N ARG A 73 -18.39 16.53 -9.39
CA ARG A 73 -17.45 17.40 -8.66
C ARG A 73 -17.57 17.13 -7.17
N ASP A 74 -16.47 17.29 -6.45
CA ASP A 74 -16.49 17.16 -5.00
C ASP A 74 -17.34 18.26 -4.34
N ALA A 75 -18.17 17.83 -3.41
CA ALA A 75 -18.84 18.70 -2.45
C ALA A 75 -17.77 19.25 -1.47
N PRO A 76 -17.74 20.57 -1.20
CA PRO A 76 -16.76 21.12 -0.28
C PRO A 76 -16.93 20.60 1.15
N ILE A 77 -15.88 19.98 1.70
CA ILE A 77 -15.81 19.61 3.13
C ILE A 77 -15.08 20.73 3.85
N MET A 78 -15.76 21.42 4.79
CA MET A 78 -15.22 22.62 5.45
C MET A 78 -14.75 23.71 4.47
N GLY A 79 -15.38 23.79 3.29
CA GLY A 79 -15.04 24.76 2.25
C GLY A 79 -13.91 24.32 1.30
N ASP A 80 -13.41 23.10 1.46
CA ASP A 80 -12.31 22.54 0.69
C ASP A 80 -12.76 21.40 -0.25
N ASN A 81 -12.37 21.49 -1.52
CA ASN A 81 -12.58 20.47 -2.56
C ASN A 81 -11.47 20.49 -3.60
N TRP A 82 -10.24 20.81 -3.17
CA TRP A 82 -9.09 20.98 -4.05
C TRP A 82 -8.31 19.67 -4.20
N ASN A 83 -7.68 19.51 -5.35
CA ASN A 83 -6.63 18.52 -5.56
C ASN A 83 -5.32 18.99 -4.91
N GLY A 84 -4.46 18.02 -4.63
CA GLY A 84 -3.16 18.26 -4.03
C GLY A 84 -2.13 18.84 -4.99
N TRP A 85 -0.93 18.96 -4.44
CA TRP A 85 0.25 19.32 -5.21
C TRP A 85 0.46 18.31 -6.35
N PRO A 86 0.89 18.76 -7.55
CA PRO A 86 1.20 20.13 -7.95
C PRO A 86 0.04 20.90 -8.59
N LEU A 87 -1.15 20.31 -8.73
CA LEU A 87 -2.20 20.84 -9.61
C LEU A 87 -3.11 21.91 -8.97
N PHE A 88 -3.48 21.74 -7.69
CA PHE A 88 -4.35 22.68 -6.95
C PHE A 88 -5.58 23.16 -7.74
N ASN A 89 -6.26 22.25 -8.43
CA ASN A 89 -7.52 22.53 -9.11
C ASN A 89 -8.70 21.87 -8.37
N THR A 90 -9.92 22.17 -8.77
CA THR A 90 -11.10 21.53 -8.16
C THR A 90 -11.10 20.03 -8.43
N ARG A 91 -11.26 19.23 -7.37
CA ARG A 91 -11.39 17.78 -7.46
C ARG A 91 -12.70 17.41 -8.16
N GLN A 92 -12.58 16.58 -9.18
CA GLN A 92 -13.68 16.18 -10.07
C GLN A 92 -13.37 14.83 -10.72
N THR A 93 -14.38 14.16 -11.27
CA THR A 93 -14.18 13.01 -12.14
C THR A 93 -13.31 13.41 -13.34
N PHE A 94 -12.42 12.51 -13.75
CA PHE A 94 -11.45 12.74 -14.81
C PHE A 94 -11.48 11.60 -15.83
N ALA A 95 -11.34 11.94 -17.10
CA ALA A 95 -11.15 10.99 -18.19
C ALA A 95 -9.93 11.42 -19.02
N THR A 96 -9.14 10.45 -19.46
CA THR A 96 -7.92 10.72 -20.23
C THR A 96 -7.56 9.54 -21.13
N ILE A 97 -6.48 9.72 -21.89
CA ILE A 97 -5.80 8.67 -22.63
C ILE A 97 -4.29 8.72 -22.34
N ALA A 98 -3.65 7.56 -22.31
CA ALA A 98 -2.22 7.44 -22.05
C ALA A 98 -1.40 8.25 -23.08
N GLY A 99 -0.47 9.07 -22.61
CA GLY A 99 0.37 9.91 -23.47
C GLY A 99 -0.17 11.32 -23.76
N PHE A 100 -1.38 11.65 -23.30
CA PHE A 100 -2.06 12.90 -23.64
C PHE A 100 -1.66 14.07 -22.73
N TYR A 101 -0.39 14.44 -22.73
CA TYR A 101 0.15 15.50 -21.87
C TYR A 101 0.11 16.89 -22.53
N ASP A 102 -0.14 17.93 -21.75
CA ASP A 102 0.06 19.31 -22.20
C ASP A 102 1.54 19.73 -22.16
N VAL A 103 1.82 20.98 -22.53
CA VAL A 103 3.15 21.59 -22.40
C VAL A 103 3.02 22.93 -21.74
N ASP A 104 3.94 23.24 -20.81
CA ASP A 104 4.05 24.57 -20.21
C ASP A 104 2.77 24.97 -19.43
N ASP A 105 2.27 24.08 -18.57
CA ASP A 105 1.23 24.45 -17.63
C ASP A 105 1.82 25.32 -16.51
N LYS A 106 1.49 26.62 -16.57
CA LYS A 106 1.91 27.61 -15.57
C LYS A 106 0.95 27.72 -14.40
N ASN A 107 -0.14 26.94 -14.39
CA ASN A 107 -1.13 26.97 -13.32
C ASN A 107 -0.81 26.01 -12.18
N GLY A 108 0.11 25.06 -12.40
CA GLY A 108 0.63 24.19 -11.35
C GLY A 108 1.72 24.87 -10.50
N SER A 109 2.08 24.22 -9.39
CA SER A 109 3.24 24.60 -8.58
C SER A 109 4.47 23.80 -8.97
N THR A 110 5.64 24.41 -8.76
CA THR A 110 6.95 23.84 -9.09
C THR A 110 7.95 24.13 -7.98
N ASN A 111 8.82 23.16 -7.69
CA ASN A 111 9.97 23.36 -6.80
C ASN A 111 11.06 24.25 -7.41
N TYR A 112 11.01 24.49 -8.73
CA TYR A 112 12.00 25.28 -9.48
C TYR A 112 11.36 26.40 -10.30
N PRO A 113 10.85 27.48 -9.66
CA PRO A 113 10.19 28.58 -10.38
C PRO A 113 11.05 29.24 -11.47
N TRP A 114 12.38 29.17 -11.35
CA TRP A 114 13.30 29.71 -12.35
C TRP A 114 13.25 28.92 -13.68
N LEU A 115 12.88 27.63 -13.65
CA LEU A 115 12.73 26.82 -14.87
C LEU A 115 11.60 27.31 -15.77
N ALA A 116 10.62 28.04 -15.23
CA ALA A 116 9.54 28.64 -16.03
C ALA A 116 10.05 29.55 -17.17
N GLN A 117 11.30 30.04 -17.09
CA GLN A 117 11.94 30.78 -18.18
C GLN A 117 12.30 29.90 -19.40
N ASN A 118 12.45 28.59 -19.19
CA ASN A 118 12.80 27.57 -20.17
C ASN A 118 11.56 26.76 -20.64
N GLY A 119 10.37 27.08 -20.13
CA GLY A 119 9.14 26.30 -20.25
C GLY A 119 8.65 25.83 -18.88
N GLY A 120 7.34 25.68 -18.72
CA GLY A 120 6.69 25.17 -17.51
C GLY A 120 6.52 23.66 -17.51
N ASP A 121 5.76 23.17 -16.54
CA ASP A 121 5.51 21.74 -16.35
C ASP A 121 4.58 21.13 -17.41
N SER A 122 4.49 19.81 -17.39
CA SER A 122 3.68 19.02 -18.30
C SER A 122 2.90 17.99 -17.48
N PHE A 123 1.58 18.04 -17.57
CA PHE A 123 0.68 17.18 -16.82
C PHE A 123 -0.25 16.44 -17.79
N LEU A 124 -0.74 15.29 -17.35
CA LEU A 124 -1.67 14.49 -18.15
C LEU A 124 -2.95 15.31 -18.37
N SER A 125 -3.35 15.57 -19.61
CA SER A 125 -4.53 16.37 -19.91
C SER A 125 -5.80 15.53 -19.94
N GLY A 126 -6.93 16.16 -19.64
CA GLY A 126 -8.24 15.53 -19.69
C GLY A 126 -8.85 15.53 -21.09
N ILE A 127 -9.65 14.51 -21.37
CA ILE A 127 -10.62 14.49 -22.47
C ILE A 127 -12.04 14.69 -21.93
N PRO A 128 -13.03 15.01 -22.79
CA PRO A 128 -14.42 15.04 -22.38
C PRO A 128 -14.88 13.72 -21.73
N HIS A 129 -15.65 13.82 -20.65
CA HIS A 129 -16.21 12.68 -19.93
C HIS A 129 -17.26 12.01 -20.82
N TRP A 130 -17.01 10.76 -21.18
CA TRP A 130 -17.69 10.14 -22.31
C TRP A 130 -18.79 9.16 -21.88
N ALA A 131 -18.97 8.89 -20.58
CA ALA A 131 -19.85 7.81 -20.12
C ALA A 131 -21.33 8.23 -19.89
N GLY A 132 -21.63 9.53 -19.92
CA GLY A 132 -22.95 10.05 -19.55
C GLY A 132 -24.12 9.51 -20.39
N LEU A 133 -25.06 8.84 -19.72
CA LEU A 133 -26.41 8.48 -20.20
C LEU A 133 -27.46 9.01 -19.20
N ILE A 134 -27.88 10.26 -19.37
CA ILE A 134 -28.76 10.97 -18.43
C ILE A 134 -30.22 10.69 -18.77
N VAL A 135 -31.08 10.59 -17.75
CA VAL A 135 -32.53 10.36 -17.93
C VAL A 135 -33.32 11.54 -17.42
N LYS A 136 -34.29 12.02 -18.20
CA LYS A 136 -35.28 13.01 -17.76
C LYS A 136 -36.67 12.41 -17.77
N ALA A 137 -37.37 12.50 -16.65
CA ALA A 137 -38.74 12.04 -16.50
C ALA A 137 -39.48 13.00 -15.55
N ASN A 138 -40.74 13.31 -15.86
CA ASN A 138 -41.58 14.20 -15.03
C ASN A 138 -40.93 15.55 -14.66
N GLY A 139 -40.07 16.09 -15.54
CA GLY A 139 -39.36 17.35 -15.29
C GLY A 139 -38.12 17.25 -14.40
N ALA A 140 -37.85 16.10 -13.77
CA ALA A 140 -36.63 15.83 -13.02
C ALA A 140 -35.56 15.16 -13.90
N ILE A 141 -34.29 15.31 -13.52
CA ILE A 141 -33.12 14.80 -14.23
C ILE A 141 -32.33 13.86 -13.31
N LEU A 142 -32.00 12.68 -13.82
CA LEU A 142 -31.11 11.71 -13.18
C LEU A 142 -29.66 11.93 -13.63
N ASN A 143 -28.82 12.44 -12.71
CA ASN A 143 -27.39 12.68 -12.90
C ASN A 143 -26.64 12.54 -11.55
N ALA A 144 -25.35 12.87 -11.51
CA ALA A 144 -24.53 12.77 -10.29
C ALA A 144 -25.02 13.65 -9.13
N SER A 145 -25.79 14.70 -9.40
CA SER A 145 -26.31 15.63 -8.39
C SER A 145 -27.78 15.40 -8.05
N THR A 146 -28.39 14.32 -8.55
CA THR A 146 -29.75 13.93 -8.14
C THR A 146 -29.79 13.73 -6.64
N SER A 147 -30.83 14.30 -6.01
CA SER A 147 -31.03 14.24 -4.57
C SER A 147 -31.11 12.80 -4.08
N ALA A 148 -30.35 12.45 -3.04
CA ALA A 148 -30.37 11.11 -2.45
C ALA A 148 -31.77 10.70 -1.94
N GLN A 149 -32.66 11.67 -1.65
CA GLN A 149 -34.05 11.42 -1.28
C GLN A 149 -34.89 10.85 -2.44
N GLU A 150 -34.49 11.09 -3.69
CA GLU A 150 -35.12 10.49 -4.88
C GLU A 150 -34.63 9.07 -5.17
N ILE A 151 -33.63 8.57 -4.43
CA ILE A 151 -32.99 7.28 -4.68
C ILE A 151 -33.31 6.32 -3.54
N SER A 152 -33.71 5.09 -3.89
CA SER A 152 -33.87 4.01 -2.91
C SER A 152 -33.40 2.67 -3.46
N ARG A 153 -33.21 1.67 -2.58
CA ARG A 153 -32.69 0.35 -2.95
C ARG A 153 -31.39 0.42 -3.77
N PHE A 154 -30.52 1.36 -3.42
CA PHE A 154 -29.26 1.59 -4.10
C PHE A 154 -28.31 0.41 -3.88
N SER A 155 -27.64 0.01 -4.97
CA SER A 155 -26.51 -0.91 -4.96
C SER A 155 -25.54 -0.53 -6.08
N SER A 156 -24.25 -0.54 -5.80
CA SER A 156 -23.20 -0.49 -6.81
C SER A 156 -22.27 -1.68 -6.65
N ARG A 157 -21.81 -2.26 -7.76
CA ARG A 157 -21.01 -3.48 -7.79
C ARG A 157 -19.83 -3.34 -8.73
N LEU A 158 -18.63 -3.67 -8.24
CA LEU A 158 -17.42 -3.82 -9.03
C LEU A 158 -17.09 -5.31 -9.14
N ASP A 159 -17.08 -5.83 -10.37
CA ASP A 159 -16.60 -7.17 -10.73
C ASP A 159 -15.16 -7.06 -11.26
N MET A 160 -14.19 -7.49 -10.45
CA MET A 160 -12.77 -7.39 -10.81
C MET A 160 -12.27 -8.53 -11.70
N LYS A 161 -12.98 -9.67 -11.73
CA LYS A 161 -12.69 -10.74 -12.71
C LYS A 161 -13.14 -10.36 -14.10
N GLY A 162 -14.25 -9.63 -14.20
CA GLY A 162 -14.81 -9.16 -15.47
C GLY A 162 -14.40 -7.75 -15.86
N GLY A 163 -13.89 -6.93 -14.93
CA GLY A 163 -13.59 -5.51 -15.14
C GLY A 163 -14.82 -4.64 -15.38
N VAL A 164 -15.94 -4.97 -14.75
CA VAL A 164 -17.26 -4.34 -14.97
C VAL A 164 -17.74 -3.61 -13.72
N LEU A 165 -18.26 -2.39 -13.90
CA LEU A 165 -18.92 -1.62 -12.83
C LEU A 165 -20.42 -1.51 -13.13
N GLN A 166 -21.22 -1.67 -12.08
CA GLN A 166 -22.69 -1.68 -12.16
C GLN A 166 -23.31 -0.78 -11.08
N TRP A 167 -24.49 -0.24 -11.39
CA TRP A 167 -25.37 0.42 -10.44
C TRP A 167 -26.79 -0.09 -10.64
N ALA A 168 -27.53 -0.27 -9.55
CA ALA A 168 -28.94 -0.58 -9.56
C ALA A 168 -29.64 0.20 -8.45
N PHE A 169 -30.75 0.87 -8.79
CA PHE A 169 -31.54 1.61 -7.82
C PHE A 169 -32.96 1.86 -8.34
N ASP A 170 -33.83 2.31 -7.44
CA ASP A 170 -35.09 2.95 -7.77
C ASP A 170 -34.91 4.46 -7.74
N TRP A 171 -35.35 5.11 -8.81
CA TRP A 171 -35.44 6.57 -8.89
C TRP A 171 -36.91 6.99 -8.82
N MET A 172 -37.20 8.00 -8.01
CA MET A 172 -38.50 8.67 -7.85
C MET A 172 -38.39 10.10 -8.40
N PRO A 173 -38.60 10.31 -9.71
CA PRO A 173 -38.37 11.61 -10.35
C PRO A 173 -39.16 12.73 -9.65
N GLY A 174 -38.44 13.71 -9.09
CA GLY A 174 -39.08 14.83 -8.39
C GLY A 174 -39.73 14.44 -7.05
N ASN A 175 -39.27 13.36 -6.42
CA ASN A 175 -39.81 12.78 -5.19
C ASN A 175 -41.27 12.28 -5.32
N ASP A 176 -41.68 11.87 -6.51
CA ASP A 176 -42.98 11.26 -6.77
C ASP A 176 -42.92 9.73 -6.67
N ASP A 177 -43.33 9.21 -5.51
CA ASP A 177 -43.38 7.76 -5.21
C ASP A 177 -44.38 6.97 -6.08
N SER A 178 -45.24 7.67 -6.83
CA SER A 178 -46.20 7.04 -7.73
C SER A 178 -45.62 6.70 -9.11
N ASN A 179 -44.43 7.22 -9.41
CA ASN A 179 -43.74 7.12 -10.71
C ASN A 179 -42.31 6.57 -10.58
N VAL A 180 -42.14 5.51 -9.77
CA VAL A 180 -40.84 4.84 -9.60
C VAL A 180 -40.35 4.26 -10.93
N ILE A 181 -39.08 4.53 -11.24
CA ILE A 181 -38.34 3.93 -12.35
C ILE A 181 -37.20 3.12 -11.74
N ASN A 182 -37.17 1.82 -11.99
CA ASN A 182 -35.99 1.00 -11.71
C ASN A 182 -34.94 1.27 -12.78
N VAL A 183 -33.75 1.66 -12.34
CA VAL A 183 -32.62 2.05 -13.15
C VAL A 183 -31.47 1.08 -12.89
N GLU A 184 -30.89 0.57 -13.96
CA GLU A 184 -29.64 -0.18 -13.92
C GLU A 184 -28.66 0.39 -14.93
N TYR A 185 -27.44 0.65 -14.48
CA TYR A 185 -26.31 1.01 -15.34
C TYR A 185 -25.24 -0.08 -15.28
N GLU A 186 -24.58 -0.29 -16.40
CA GLU A 186 -23.42 -1.17 -16.51
C GLU A 186 -22.39 -0.56 -17.46
N ILE A 187 -21.13 -0.55 -17.07
CA ILE A 187 -20.03 0.04 -17.85
C ILE A 187 -18.78 -0.84 -17.81
N PHE A 188 -18.05 -0.83 -18.92
CA PHE A 188 -16.70 -1.37 -18.99
C PHE A 188 -15.83 -0.60 -19.99
N VAL A 189 -14.52 -0.56 -19.71
CA VAL A 189 -13.47 -0.06 -20.62
C VAL A 189 -12.77 -1.28 -21.23
N HIS A 190 -12.92 -1.51 -22.53
CA HIS A 190 -12.61 -2.80 -23.12
C HIS A 190 -11.11 -3.13 -23.02
N LYS A 191 -10.78 -4.23 -22.33
CA LYS A 191 -9.41 -4.66 -22.05
C LYS A 191 -8.62 -5.10 -23.29
N LEU A 192 -9.25 -5.86 -24.21
CA LEU A 192 -8.63 -6.29 -25.49
C LEU A 192 -8.59 -5.19 -26.55
N TYR A 193 -9.74 -4.55 -26.85
CA TYR A 193 -9.84 -3.48 -27.84
C TYR A 193 -9.64 -2.12 -27.20
N VAL A 194 -8.39 -1.68 -27.11
CA VAL A 194 -7.97 -0.50 -26.33
C VAL A 194 -8.75 0.80 -26.62
N ASN A 195 -9.28 0.96 -27.84
CA ASN A 195 -10.05 2.13 -28.26
C ASN A 195 -11.56 2.07 -27.93
N GLN A 196 -12.06 0.98 -27.35
CA GLN A 196 -13.50 0.74 -27.16
C GLN A 196 -13.91 0.76 -25.68
N ALA A 197 -15.11 1.28 -25.42
CA ALA A 197 -15.82 1.15 -24.15
C ALA A 197 -17.33 1.13 -24.41
N ALA A 198 -18.13 0.71 -23.44
CA ALA A 198 -19.58 0.72 -23.57
C ALA A 198 -20.28 1.02 -22.24
N VAL A 199 -21.43 1.69 -22.33
CA VAL A 199 -22.34 1.95 -21.21
C VAL A 199 -23.73 1.46 -21.61
N GLN A 200 -24.34 0.60 -20.80
CA GLN A 200 -25.72 0.17 -20.99
C GLN A 200 -26.59 0.68 -19.84
N LEU A 201 -27.69 1.32 -20.20
CA LEU A 201 -28.77 1.75 -19.33
C LEU A 201 -29.96 0.82 -19.55
N ARG A 202 -30.49 0.24 -18.48
CA ARG A 202 -31.77 -0.46 -18.48
C ARG A 202 -32.76 0.27 -17.58
N LEU A 203 -33.95 0.48 -18.11
CA LEU A 203 -35.03 1.18 -17.42
C LEU A 203 -36.29 0.30 -17.37
N LYS A 204 -36.98 0.32 -16.24
CA LYS A 204 -38.27 -0.36 -16.08
C LYS A 204 -39.16 0.43 -15.12
N SER A 205 -40.42 0.63 -15.50
CA SER A 205 -41.44 1.18 -14.60
C SER A 205 -42.64 0.25 -14.52
N HIS A 206 -43.43 0.36 -13.46
CA HIS A 206 -44.70 -0.37 -13.32
C HIS A 206 -45.84 0.27 -14.12
N ARG A 207 -45.68 1.52 -14.55
CA ARG A 207 -46.67 2.29 -15.30
C ARG A 207 -46.06 2.82 -16.59
N ASP A 208 -46.92 3.35 -17.44
CA ASP A 208 -46.48 4.03 -18.65
C ASP A 208 -45.83 5.38 -18.26
N VAL A 209 -44.61 5.63 -18.71
CA VAL A 209 -43.84 6.85 -18.40
C VAL A 209 -43.17 7.37 -19.66
N ASN A 210 -43.40 8.64 -19.98
CA ASN A 210 -42.63 9.34 -21.01
C ASN A 210 -41.32 9.84 -20.41
N LEU A 211 -40.23 9.59 -21.11
CA LEU A 211 -38.91 10.05 -20.71
C LEU A 211 -38.06 10.43 -21.91
N THR A 212 -36.99 11.15 -21.63
CA THR A 212 -35.94 11.46 -22.60
C THR A 212 -34.63 10.87 -22.07
N VAL A 213 -33.93 10.11 -22.91
CA VAL A 213 -32.55 9.65 -22.62
C VAL A 213 -31.59 10.53 -23.38
N TYR A 214 -30.57 11.04 -22.69
CA TYR A 214 -29.53 11.90 -23.23
C TYR A 214 -28.21 11.15 -23.27
N ASP A 215 -27.63 11.02 -24.45
CA ASP A 215 -26.26 10.60 -24.68
C ASP A 215 -25.35 11.83 -24.69
N ILE A 216 -24.48 11.95 -23.68
CA ILE A 216 -23.66 13.15 -23.44
C ILE A 216 -22.16 12.83 -23.48
N ILE A 217 -21.40 13.60 -24.24
CA ILE A 217 -19.95 13.73 -24.10
C ILE A 217 -19.71 15.09 -23.41
N ASP A 218 -19.33 15.07 -22.13
CA ASP A 218 -19.27 16.25 -21.27
C ASP A 218 -17.86 16.87 -21.28
N GLY A 219 -17.74 18.09 -21.82
CA GLY A 219 -16.47 18.79 -21.95
C GLY A 219 -15.81 19.20 -20.63
N THR A 220 -16.50 19.12 -19.49
CA THR A 220 -16.00 19.60 -18.19
C THR A 220 -14.77 18.85 -17.68
N SER A 221 -14.64 17.57 -18.05
CA SER A 221 -13.46 16.74 -17.76
C SER A 221 -12.23 17.12 -18.59
N ALA A 222 -12.39 17.88 -19.68
CA ALA A 222 -11.30 18.27 -20.58
C ALA A 222 -10.43 19.41 -20.01
N VAL A 223 -9.85 19.20 -18.83
CA VAL A 223 -8.88 20.11 -18.20
C VAL A 223 -7.53 20.06 -18.93
N ARG A 224 -6.78 21.17 -18.91
CA ARG A 224 -5.49 21.31 -19.62
C ARG A 224 -5.56 20.98 -21.11
N THR A 225 -6.71 21.25 -21.71
CA THR A 225 -7.03 20.88 -23.09
C THR A 225 -7.75 22.03 -23.79
N ASP A 226 -7.44 22.22 -25.07
CA ASP A 226 -8.12 23.14 -25.98
C ASP A 226 -9.15 22.38 -26.83
N PHE A 227 -10.29 23.03 -27.07
CA PHE A 227 -11.33 22.54 -27.97
C PHE A 227 -10.84 22.58 -29.42
N VAL A 228 -11.12 21.53 -30.20
CA VAL A 228 -10.81 21.47 -31.63
C VAL A 228 -12.07 21.54 -32.47
N ASP A 229 -12.99 20.58 -32.30
CA ASP A 229 -14.23 20.50 -33.08
C ASP A 229 -15.25 19.57 -32.39
N LYS A 230 -16.52 19.61 -32.79
CA LYS A 230 -17.55 18.65 -32.36
C LYS A 230 -18.66 18.58 -33.40
N ASN A 231 -19.42 17.49 -33.40
CA ASN A 231 -20.62 17.40 -34.23
C ASN A 231 -21.67 16.44 -33.68
N TYR A 232 -22.93 16.75 -33.98
CA TYR A 232 -24.05 15.83 -33.97
C TYR A 232 -24.29 15.32 -35.40
N GLU A 233 -24.20 14.02 -35.63
CA GLU A 233 -24.43 13.47 -36.97
C GLU A 233 -25.94 13.29 -37.22
N GLU A 234 -26.52 14.11 -38.11
CA GLU A 234 -27.95 14.00 -38.45
C GLU A 234 -28.31 12.63 -39.04
N GLY A 235 -27.42 12.06 -39.87
CA GLY A 235 -27.65 10.82 -40.61
C GLY A 235 -27.33 9.52 -39.87
N SER A 236 -26.81 9.57 -38.64
CA SER A 236 -26.46 8.37 -37.86
C SER A 236 -26.58 8.64 -36.36
N PRO A 237 -26.82 7.65 -35.48
CA PRO A 237 -26.98 7.86 -34.04
C PRO A 237 -25.65 8.16 -33.34
N THR A 238 -24.83 9.04 -33.92
CA THR A 238 -23.44 9.30 -33.53
C THR A 238 -23.24 10.76 -33.18
N ILE A 239 -22.52 11.01 -32.08
CA ILE A 239 -21.99 12.31 -31.71
C ILE A 239 -20.49 12.18 -31.49
N TRP A 240 -19.75 13.28 -31.65
CA TRP A 240 -18.33 13.27 -31.35
C TRP A 240 -17.80 14.64 -30.95
N SER A 241 -16.73 14.62 -30.16
CA SER A 241 -15.96 15.79 -29.74
C SER A 241 -14.48 15.53 -29.99
N ALA A 242 -13.76 16.57 -30.39
CA ALA A 242 -12.34 16.55 -30.65
C ALA A 242 -11.65 17.63 -29.83
N VAL A 243 -10.55 17.23 -29.20
CA VAL A 243 -9.80 18.07 -28.29
C VAL A 243 -8.29 17.85 -28.42
N ARG A 244 -7.51 18.77 -27.88
CA ARG A 244 -6.03 18.76 -27.96
C ARG A 244 -5.41 19.22 -26.64
N PRO A 245 -4.32 18.61 -26.15
CA PRO A 245 -3.64 19.12 -24.96
C PRO A 245 -3.12 20.52 -25.22
N LYS A 246 -3.21 21.40 -24.22
CA LYS A 246 -2.71 22.78 -24.35
C LYS A 246 -1.25 22.79 -24.80
N ASN A 247 -0.94 23.72 -25.70
CA ASN A 247 0.41 23.91 -26.27
C ASN A 247 1.02 22.69 -26.99
N THR A 248 0.24 21.64 -27.28
CA THR A 248 0.68 20.46 -28.04
C THR A 248 -0.06 20.37 -29.37
N THR A 249 0.42 21.12 -30.38
CA THR A 249 -0.32 21.36 -31.64
C THR A 249 -0.46 20.16 -32.57
N ASN A 250 0.38 19.13 -32.43
CA ASN A 250 0.39 17.91 -33.25
C ASN A 250 -0.40 16.74 -32.65
N VAL A 251 -0.93 16.89 -31.43
CA VAL A 251 -1.76 15.88 -30.77
C VAL A 251 -3.22 16.30 -30.85
N THR A 252 -4.11 15.37 -31.23
CA THR A 252 -5.56 15.59 -31.25
C THR A 252 -6.26 14.27 -30.95
N ALA A 253 -7.16 14.28 -29.98
CA ALA A 253 -8.01 13.16 -29.60
C ALA A 253 -9.41 13.33 -30.20
N TYR A 254 -10.01 12.22 -30.62
CA TYR A 254 -11.40 12.13 -31.03
C TYR A 254 -12.13 11.18 -30.08
N ILE A 255 -13.25 11.64 -29.55
CA ILE A 255 -14.14 10.93 -28.64
C ILE A 255 -15.47 10.80 -29.37
N VAL A 256 -15.88 9.56 -29.66
CA VAL A 256 -17.05 9.24 -30.48
C VAL A 256 -18.00 8.38 -29.67
N SER A 257 -19.28 8.71 -29.72
CA SER A 257 -20.37 7.91 -29.16
C SER A 257 -21.34 7.52 -30.27
N THR A 258 -21.66 6.23 -30.37
CA THR A 258 -22.76 5.71 -31.19
C THR A 258 -23.80 5.10 -30.27
N LEU A 259 -25.04 5.58 -30.37
CA LEU A 259 -26.18 5.17 -29.55
C LEU A 259 -26.99 4.05 -30.24
N GLN A 260 -27.41 3.06 -29.47
CA GLN A 260 -28.29 1.98 -29.90
C GLN A 260 -29.38 1.75 -28.83
N TYR A 261 -30.59 1.40 -29.27
CA TYR A 261 -31.70 1.10 -28.36
C TYR A 261 -32.61 0.02 -28.97
N ASP A 262 -33.22 -0.80 -28.12
CA ASP A 262 -33.90 -2.05 -28.51
C ASP A 262 -35.13 -1.88 -29.41
N GLN A 263 -35.79 -0.72 -29.34
CA GLN A 263 -36.90 -0.44 -30.23
C GLN A 263 -36.31 0.04 -31.56
N TYR A 264 -36.38 -0.77 -32.62
CA TYR A 264 -36.16 -0.30 -34.01
C TYR A 264 -37.14 0.85 -34.29
N ARG A 265 -36.70 2.06 -33.96
CA ARG A 265 -37.44 3.30 -34.07
C ARG A 265 -36.57 4.22 -34.92
N GLU A 266 -37.24 4.98 -35.79
CA GLU A 266 -36.59 5.77 -36.85
C GLU A 266 -35.62 6.81 -36.26
N LEU A 267 -34.56 7.13 -37.01
CA LEU A 267 -33.56 8.16 -36.65
C LEU A 267 -34.21 9.52 -36.32
N ASP A 268 -35.42 9.76 -36.81
CA ASP A 268 -36.21 10.99 -36.70
C ASP A 268 -36.65 11.33 -35.26
N MET A 269 -36.52 10.41 -34.29
CA MET A 269 -36.76 10.68 -32.86
C MET A 269 -35.54 11.22 -32.11
N ARG A 270 -34.40 11.37 -32.80
CA ARG A 270 -33.22 11.98 -32.20
C ARG A 270 -33.26 13.49 -32.31
N SER A 271 -32.69 14.17 -31.33
CA SER A 271 -32.47 15.61 -31.36
C SER A 271 -31.09 15.95 -30.83
N GLU A 272 -30.51 17.03 -31.35
CA GLU A 272 -29.30 17.61 -30.75
C GLU A 272 -29.65 18.20 -29.38
N VAL A 273 -28.75 18.01 -28.41
CA VAL A 273 -28.95 18.46 -27.03
C VAL A 273 -28.43 19.88 -26.86
N ASN A 274 -29.27 20.74 -26.26
CA ASN A 274 -28.93 22.10 -25.89
C ASN A 274 -28.27 22.17 -24.50
N ASP A 275 -27.76 23.35 -24.13
CA ASP A 275 -26.91 23.55 -22.95
C ASP A 275 -27.51 23.16 -21.58
N GLU A 276 -28.83 22.98 -21.46
CA GLU A 276 -29.52 22.74 -20.17
C GLU A 276 -29.15 21.42 -19.47
N VAL A 277 -28.58 20.44 -20.17
CA VAL A 277 -28.30 19.09 -19.63
C VAL A 277 -26.80 18.86 -19.37
N PHE A 278 -25.92 19.73 -19.87
CA PHE A 278 -24.48 19.64 -19.63
C PHE A 278 -24.13 20.09 -18.22
N SER A 279 -23.08 19.51 -17.62
CA SER A 279 -22.61 19.96 -16.29
C SER A 279 -21.92 21.33 -16.33
N SER A 280 -21.55 21.82 -17.51
CA SER A 280 -21.03 23.17 -17.73
C SER A 280 -21.24 23.66 -19.16
N THR A 281 -21.02 24.96 -19.40
CA THR A 281 -21.09 25.61 -20.72
C THR A 281 -19.84 25.37 -21.58
N GLN A 282 -19.10 24.28 -21.35
CA GLN A 282 -17.84 24.04 -22.04
C GLN A 282 -18.05 23.74 -23.52
N THR A 283 -17.25 24.37 -24.38
CA THR A 283 -17.42 24.29 -25.84
C THR A 283 -17.23 22.89 -26.40
N SER A 284 -16.45 22.04 -25.74
CA SER A 284 -16.22 20.63 -26.11
C SER A 284 -17.37 19.67 -25.73
N SER A 285 -18.41 20.14 -25.04
CA SER A 285 -19.59 19.32 -24.74
C SER A 285 -20.46 19.12 -25.98
N VAL A 286 -20.93 17.89 -26.21
CA VAL A 286 -21.87 17.54 -27.29
C VAL A 286 -22.85 16.49 -26.79
N GLY A 287 -24.08 16.49 -27.29
CA GLY A 287 -25.08 15.51 -26.90
C GLY A 287 -26.13 15.25 -27.96
N GLN A 288 -26.74 14.07 -27.86
CA GLN A 288 -27.96 13.71 -28.57
C GLN A 288 -28.99 13.17 -27.59
N SER A 289 -30.27 13.36 -27.87
CA SER A 289 -31.36 12.83 -27.05
C SER A 289 -32.28 11.96 -27.87
N VAL A 290 -32.96 11.03 -27.21
CA VAL A 290 -34.06 10.24 -27.77
C VAL A 290 -35.24 10.27 -26.80
N ASP A 291 -36.40 10.66 -27.32
CA ASP A 291 -37.66 10.60 -26.58
C ASP A 291 -38.20 9.16 -26.63
N MET A 292 -38.58 8.64 -25.48
CA MET A 292 -39.02 7.26 -25.32
C MET A 292 -40.25 7.17 -24.41
N GLU A 293 -41.02 6.11 -24.63
CA GLU A 293 -42.14 5.73 -23.79
C GLU A 293 -41.81 4.38 -23.14
N LEU A 294 -41.66 4.37 -21.81
CA LEU A 294 -41.61 3.14 -21.03
C LEU A 294 -43.04 2.63 -20.89
N LEU A 295 -43.32 1.44 -21.42
CA LEU A 295 -44.60 0.76 -21.17
C LEU A 295 -44.53 -0.01 -19.85
N GLY A 296 -45.59 0.05 -19.05
CA GLY A 296 -45.67 -0.58 -17.74
C GLY A 296 -45.27 -2.06 -17.77
N GLY A 297 -44.29 -2.43 -16.96
CA GLY A 297 -43.74 -3.77 -16.81
C GLY A 297 -42.72 -4.19 -17.88
N ARG A 298 -42.51 -3.41 -18.94
CA ARG A 298 -41.51 -3.70 -19.98
C ARG A 298 -40.17 -3.02 -19.64
N ARG A 299 -39.08 -3.73 -19.91
CA ARG A 299 -37.71 -3.20 -19.82
C ARG A 299 -37.36 -2.53 -21.15
N VAL A 300 -36.65 -1.41 -21.08
CA VAL A 300 -36.02 -0.76 -22.22
C VAL A 300 -34.52 -0.72 -21.99
N GLU A 301 -33.74 -1.05 -23.02
CA GLU A 301 -32.29 -0.98 -23.01
C GLU A 301 -31.80 0.08 -23.99
N VAL A 302 -30.89 0.93 -23.52
CA VAL A 302 -30.18 1.94 -24.31
C VAL A 302 -28.70 1.73 -24.07
N THR A 303 -27.95 1.54 -25.14
CA THR A 303 -26.51 1.30 -25.09
C THR A 303 -25.77 2.37 -25.86
N LYS A 304 -24.72 2.89 -25.24
CA LYS A 304 -23.79 3.84 -25.80
C LYS A 304 -22.45 3.16 -26.03
N TYR A 305 -21.96 3.15 -27.28
CA TYR A 305 -20.66 2.57 -27.64
C TYR A 305 -19.65 3.67 -27.91
N ILE A 306 -18.51 3.58 -27.24
CA ILE A 306 -17.51 4.62 -27.20
C ILE A 306 -16.32 4.20 -28.05
N GLY A 307 -15.84 5.13 -28.87
CA GLY A 307 -14.58 5.01 -29.58
C GLY A 307 -13.69 6.20 -29.27
N VAL A 308 -12.48 5.95 -28.78
CA VAL A 308 -11.50 7.01 -28.50
C VAL A 308 -10.17 6.69 -29.14
N ALA A 309 -9.58 7.67 -29.82
CA ALA A 309 -8.21 7.58 -30.32
C ALA A 309 -7.57 8.96 -30.43
N SER A 310 -6.24 9.00 -30.31
CA SER A 310 -5.41 10.21 -30.41
C SER A 310 -4.24 10.03 -31.36
N SER A 311 -3.77 11.14 -31.94
CA SER A 311 -2.69 11.12 -32.94
C SER A 311 -1.31 10.75 -32.38
N ASP A 312 -1.14 10.74 -31.05
CA ASP A 312 0.06 10.23 -30.39
C ASP A 312 0.20 8.70 -30.55
N ALA A 313 -0.90 7.95 -30.45
CA ALA A 313 -0.93 6.51 -30.54
C ALA A 313 -1.36 6.00 -31.94
N PHE A 314 -2.24 6.71 -32.64
CA PHE A 314 -2.84 6.24 -33.90
C PHE A 314 -2.67 7.25 -35.03
N GLU A 315 -2.21 6.81 -36.21
CA GLU A 315 -1.94 7.71 -37.33
C GLU A 315 -3.17 8.49 -37.82
N ASN A 316 -4.36 7.86 -37.79
CA ASN A 316 -5.62 8.50 -38.14
C ASN A 316 -6.60 8.35 -36.96
N PRO A 317 -6.49 9.22 -35.94
CA PRO A 317 -7.28 9.07 -34.72
C PRO A 317 -8.77 9.22 -34.98
N ARG A 318 -9.18 10.14 -35.86
CA ARG A 318 -10.59 10.31 -36.24
C ARG A 318 -11.17 9.01 -36.80
N ARG A 319 -10.52 8.43 -37.81
CA ARG A 319 -10.98 7.17 -38.41
C ARG A 319 -11.01 6.04 -37.38
N THR A 320 -9.98 5.96 -36.54
CA THR A 320 -9.84 4.91 -35.51
C THR A 320 -10.96 4.98 -34.48
N ALA A 321 -11.23 6.18 -33.94
CA ALA A 321 -12.29 6.40 -32.96
C ALA A 321 -13.68 6.09 -33.53
N PHE A 322 -13.99 6.58 -34.75
CA PHE A 322 -15.26 6.25 -35.41
C PHE A 322 -15.40 4.75 -35.69
N ALA A 323 -14.35 4.11 -36.19
CA ALA A 323 -14.37 2.67 -36.46
C ALA A 323 -14.57 1.86 -35.17
N ALA A 324 -13.93 2.26 -34.07
CA ALA A 324 -14.08 1.61 -32.76
C ALA A 324 -15.52 1.72 -32.22
N SER A 325 -16.10 2.92 -32.22
CA SER A 325 -17.47 3.15 -31.74
C SER A 325 -18.50 2.38 -32.57
N LEU A 326 -18.41 2.45 -33.91
CA LEU A 326 -19.31 1.74 -34.82
C LEU A 326 -19.11 0.22 -34.77
N ALA A 327 -17.87 -0.27 -34.61
CA ALA A 327 -17.60 -1.70 -34.45
C ALA A 327 -18.21 -2.25 -33.15
N GLY A 328 -18.11 -1.50 -32.06
CA GLY A 328 -18.79 -1.84 -30.79
C GLY A 328 -20.32 -1.95 -30.99
N ALA A 329 -20.92 -0.95 -31.64
CA ALA A 329 -22.35 -0.95 -31.94
C ALA A 329 -22.79 -2.12 -32.86
N ASN A 330 -21.99 -2.44 -33.88
CA ASN A 330 -22.26 -3.56 -34.77
C ASN A 330 -22.12 -4.93 -34.07
N THR A 331 -21.18 -5.03 -33.11
CA THR A 331 -20.96 -6.24 -32.30
C THR A 331 -22.09 -6.46 -31.29
N GLY A 332 -22.60 -5.37 -30.71
CA GLY A 332 -23.62 -5.39 -29.68
C GLY A 332 -23.04 -5.58 -28.27
N PHE A 333 -23.75 -5.07 -27.26
CA PHE A 333 -23.29 -5.00 -25.87
C PHE A 333 -22.90 -6.38 -25.31
N PHE A 334 -23.74 -7.40 -25.50
CA PHE A 334 -23.51 -8.72 -24.95
C PHE A 334 -22.21 -9.36 -25.44
N ALA A 335 -22.00 -9.39 -26.76
CA ALA A 335 -20.81 -9.99 -27.35
C ALA A 335 -19.55 -9.18 -27.03
N LEU A 336 -19.65 -7.84 -27.02
CA LEU A 336 -18.54 -6.96 -26.66
C LEU A 336 -18.15 -7.10 -25.18
N ARG A 337 -19.13 -7.19 -24.28
CA ARG A 337 -18.91 -7.47 -22.86
C ARG A 337 -18.27 -8.84 -22.66
N HIS A 338 -18.69 -9.85 -23.42
CA HIS A 338 -18.16 -11.20 -23.30
C HIS A 338 -16.66 -11.24 -23.63
N SER A 339 -16.23 -10.68 -24.78
CA SER A 339 -14.81 -10.61 -25.13
C SER A 339 -13.99 -9.74 -24.18
N HIS A 340 -14.61 -8.76 -23.54
CA HIS A 340 -13.97 -7.96 -22.50
C HIS A 340 -13.66 -8.80 -21.25
N VAL A 341 -14.67 -9.54 -20.77
CA VAL A 341 -14.55 -10.40 -19.59
C VAL A 341 -13.57 -11.53 -19.86
N GLU A 342 -13.61 -12.17 -21.03
CA GLU A 342 -12.65 -13.23 -21.40
C GLU A 342 -11.19 -12.75 -21.32
N GLU A 343 -10.92 -11.52 -21.77
CA GLU A 343 -9.57 -10.94 -21.65
C GLU A 343 -9.19 -10.69 -20.20
N TRP A 344 -10.10 -10.16 -19.37
CA TRP A 344 -9.82 -9.98 -17.93
C TRP A 344 -9.62 -11.30 -17.19
N GLU A 345 -10.43 -12.32 -17.47
CA GLU A 345 -10.28 -13.66 -16.89
C GLU A 345 -8.94 -14.32 -17.25
N SER A 346 -8.32 -13.91 -18.37
CA SER A 346 -6.96 -14.35 -18.75
C SER A 346 -5.84 -13.65 -17.97
N ILE A 347 -6.13 -12.49 -17.36
CA ILE A 347 -5.18 -11.63 -16.64
C ILE A 347 -5.33 -11.80 -15.12
N MET A 348 -6.56 -11.72 -14.62
CA MET A 348 -6.95 -11.84 -13.22
C MET A 348 -7.32 -13.29 -12.91
N THR A 349 -6.34 -14.18 -13.00
CA THR A 349 -6.51 -15.61 -12.70
C THR A 349 -6.28 -15.89 -11.22
N GLN A 350 -6.81 -17.00 -10.70
CA GLN A 350 -6.67 -17.32 -9.27
C GLN A 350 -5.19 -17.41 -8.81
N ASP A 351 -4.29 -17.78 -9.71
CA ASP A 351 -2.85 -17.87 -9.49
C ASP A 351 -2.11 -16.54 -9.75
N SER A 352 -2.80 -15.43 -10.05
CA SER A 352 -2.22 -14.08 -10.20
C SER A 352 -2.27 -13.24 -8.93
N VAL A 353 -2.90 -13.74 -7.86
CA VAL A 353 -3.09 -13.05 -6.56
C VAL A 353 -2.68 -13.96 -5.41
N ASP A 354 -2.30 -13.36 -4.29
CA ASP A 354 -2.03 -14.12 -3.06
C ASP A 354 -3.38 -14.60 -2.46
N ARG A 355 -3.39 -15.73 -1.76
CA ARG A 355 -4.60 -16.30 -1.15
C ARG A 355 -4.37 -16.71 0.30
N TYR A 356 -5.19 -16.15 1.18
CA TYR A 356 -5.11 -16.39 2.63
C TYR A 356 -6.10 -17.47 3.10
N ASN A 357 -6.81 -18.12 2.17
CA ASN A 357 -7.72 -19.22 2.48
C ASN A 357 -6.93 -20.40 3.07
N TYR A 358 -7.59 -21.16 3.95
CA TYR A 358 -7.14 -22.49 4.32
C TYR A 358 -7.14 -23.43 3.09
N PRO A 359 -6.42 -24.58 3.16
CA PRO A 359 -6.45 -25.58 2.09
C PRO A 359 -7.84 -26.12 1.74
N ASN A 360 -8.83 -25.98 2.63
CA ASN A 360 -10.22 -26.36 2.38
C ASN A 360 -11.03 -25.28 1.63
N GLY A 361 -10.41 -24.15 1.26
CA GLY A 361 -11.01 -23.01 0.57
C GLY A 361 -11.65 -21.95 1.46
N THR A 362 -11.83 -22.21 2.77
CA THR A 362 -12.44 -21.23 3.68
C THR A 362 -11.45 -20.14 4.09
N LEU A 363 -11.93 -18.89 4.22
CA LEU A 363 -11.12 -17.77 4.69
C LEU A 363 -11.10 -17.73 6.23
N PRO A 364 -9.97 -17.42 6.89
CA PRO A 364 -9.93 -17.19 8.32
C PRO A 364 -10.93 -16.12 8.80
N ALA A 365 -11.50 -16.33 9.99
CA ALA A 365 -12.48 -15.42 10.56
C ALA A 365 -11.88 -14.11 11.10
N ASP A 366 -10.54 -13.99 11.17
CA ASP A 366 -9.87 -12.78 11.61
C ASP A 366 -10.07 -11.67 10.56
N PRO A 367 -10.76 -10.55 10.89
CA PRO A 367 -11.08 -9.50 9.92
C PRO A 367 -9.82 -8.88 9.29
N ARG A 368 -8.68 -8.90 10.00
CA ARG A 368 -7.41 -8.41 9.47
C ARG A 368 -6.90 -9.31 8.35
N ILE A 369 -7.05 -10.64 8.48
CA ILE A 369 -6.69 -11.57 7.41
C ILE A 369 -7.66 -11.42 6.22
N GLN A 370 -8.94 -11.18 6.49
CA GLN A 370 -9.91 -10.92 5.42
C GLN A 370 -9.57 -9.67 4.64
N GLU A 371 -9.13 -8.60 5.29
CA GLU A 371 -8.65 -7.38 4.63
C GLU A 371 -7.39 -7.61 3.78
N LEU A 372 -6.39 -8.34 4.29
CA LEU A 372 -5.21 -8.72 3.49
C LEU A 372 -5.62 -9.54 2.26
N HIS A 373 -6.62 -10.40 2.40
CA HIS A 373 -7.16 -11.19 1.30
C HIS A 373 -7.87 -10.33 0.27
N VAL A 374 -8.75 -9.41 0.68
CA VAL A 374 -9.41 -8.49 -0.25
C VAL A 374 -8.38 -7.61 -0.98
N THR A 375 -7.42 -7.04 -0.24
CA THR A 375 -6.38 -6.17 -0.82
C THR A 375 -5.42 -6.92 -1.74
N SER A 376 -5.20 -8.23 -1.52
CA SER A 376 -4.44 -9.07 -2.45
C SER A 376 -5.07 -9.20 -3.84
N VAL A 377 -6.38 -8.93 -3.97
CA VAL A 377 -7.11 -8.90 -5.24
C VAL A 377 -7.27 -7.48 -5.77
N THR A 378 -7.68 -6.54 -4.92
CA THR A 378 -7.95 -5.16 -5.35
C THR A 378 -6.67 -4.45 -5.81
N ASN A 379 -5.54 -4.67 -5.15
CA ASN A 379 -4.28 -4.01 -5.50
C ASN A 379 -3.80 -4.42 -6.91
N PRO A 380 -3.68 -5.72 -7.27
CA PRO A 380 -3.39 -6.11 -8.65
C PRO A 380 -4.39 -5.61 -9.67
N PHE A 381 -5.70 -5.65 -9.38
CA PHE A 381 -6.72 -5.13 -10.30
C PHE A 381 -6.49 -3.64 -10.62
N MET A 382 -6.27 -2.81 -9.60
CA MET A 382 -6.02 -1.37 -9.74
C MET A 382 -4.74 -1.06 -10.51
N ILE A 383 -3.69 -1.86 -10.33
CA ILE A 383 -2.44 -1.71 -11.08
C ILE A 383 -2.63 -2.15 -12.54
N LEU A 384 -3.19 -3.35 -12.76
CA LEU A 384 -3.26 -3.97 -14.07
C LEU A 384 -4.25 -3.28 -15.02
N GLN A 385 -5.30 -2.63 -14.52
CA GLN A 385 -6.20 -1.84 -15.37
C GLN A 385 -5.47 -0.66 -16.05
N ASN A 386 -4.33 -0.21 -15.51
CA ASN A 386 -3.52 0.88 -16.05
C ASN A 386 -2.43 0.39 -17.03
N THR A 387 -2.44 -0.89 -17.41
CA THR A 387 -1.47 -1.49 -18.34
C THR A 387 -2.15 -2.05 -19.59
N VAL A 388 -1.45 -2.07 -20.72
CA VAL A 388 -1.94 -2.72 -21.96
C VAL A 388 -1.33 -4.12 -22.06
N GLY A 389 -2.19 -5.15 -22.14
CA GLY A 389 -1.76 -6.54 -22.26
C GLY A 389 -1.23 -6.90 -23.66
N PRO A 390 -0.45 -7.99 -23.79
CA PRO A 390 0.11 -8.42 -25.07
C PRO A 390 -0.97 -8.77 -26.11
N ASN A 391 -2.08 -9.39 -25.70
CA ASN A 391 -3.22 -9.67 -26.59
C ASN A 391 -3.82 -8.37 -27.14
N ALA A 392 -3.96 -7.34 -26.30
CA ALA A 392 -4.47 -6.04 -26.69
C ALA A 392 -3.53 -5.30 -27.66
N ILE A 393 -2.21 -5.40 -27.45
CA ILE A 393 -1.20 -4.89 -28.40
C ILE A 393 -1.32 -5.61 -29.75
N ALA A 394 -1.46 -6.94 -29.75
CA ALA A 394 -1.66 -7.72 -30.96
C ALA A 394 -2.98 -7.36 -31.68
N ALA A 395 -4.07 -7.20 -30.93
CA ALA A 395 -5.37 -6.76 -31.46
C ALA A 395 -5.32 -5.35 -32.05
N ALA A 396 -4.43 -4.49 -31.54
CA ALA A 396 -4.12 -3.16 -32.09
C ALA A 396 -3.11 -3.21 -33.26
N GLY A 397 -2.78 -4.39 -33.79
CA GLY A 397 -1.87 -4.56 -34.93
C GLY A 397 -0.40 -4.36 -34.58
N TYR A 398 0.01 -4.74 -33.36
CA TYR A 398 1.37 -4.53 -32.83
C TYR A 398 1.78 -3.06 -32.84
N ASN A 399 0.85 -2.16 -32.50
CA ASN A 399 1.09 -0.73 -32.49
C ASN A 399 2.18 -0.37 -31.46
N SER A 400 3.37 -0.01 -31.94
CA SER A 400 4.52 0.33 -31.12
C SER A 400 4.39 1.66 -30.36
N ARG A 401 3.29 2.40 -30.56
CA ARG A 401 2.97 3.63 -29.83
C ARG A 401 2.05 3.40 -28.63
N LEU A 402 1.61 2.16 -28.41
CA LEU A 402 0.91 1.76 -27.19
C LEU A 402 1.90 1.22 -26.16
N ASN A 403 1.58 1.39 -24.87
CA ASN A 403 2.38 0.86 -23.76
C ASN A 403 3.83 1.39 -23.70
N ILE A 404 4.05 2.63 -24.14
CA ILE A 404 5.37 3.31 -24.14
C ILE A 404 5.42 4.54 -23.23
N HIS A 405 4.33 4.82 -22.51
CA HIS A 405 4.23 5.94 -21.58
C HIS A 405 4.17 5.41 -20.14
N SER A 406 4.73 6.19 -19.21
CA SER A 406 4.64 5.89 -17.79
C SER A 406 3.20 5.95 -17.31
N ILE A 407 2.91 5.19 -16.25
CA ILE A 407 1.64 5.25 -15.55
C ILE A 407 1.74 6.39 -14.52
N PRO A 408 0.82 7.37 -14.51
CA PRO A 408 0.81 8.41 -13.48
C PRO A 408 0.52 7.80 -12.11
N VAL A 409 0.89 8.48 -11.02
CA VAL A 409 0.80 7.94 -9.66
C VAL A 409 -0.62 7.51 -9.25
N CYS A 410 -1.66 8.11 -9.86
CA CYS A 410 -3.07 7.79 -9.64
C CYS A 410 -3.74 7.00 -10.75
N GLY A 411 -2.97 6.54 -11.75
CA GLY A 411 -3.49 5.88 -12.93
C GLY A 411 -4.27 6.79 -13.88
N LEU A 412 -4.83 6.19 -14.92
CA LEU A 412 -5.52 6.86 -16.04
C LEU A 412 -6.96 7.27 -15.71
N GLY A 413 -7.35 7.24 -14.44
CA GLY A 413 -8.69 7.60 -13.97
C GLY A 413 -8.71 8.76 -13.00
N SER A 414 -7.62 9.49 -12.78
CA SER A 414 -7.62 10.62 -11.84
C SER A 414 -6.79 11.78 -12.35
N ASP A 415 -7.23 12.99 -12.00
CA ASP A 415 -6.60 14.25 -12.34
C ASP A 415 -5.47 14.53 -11.34
N CYS A 416 -4.37 13.82 -11.49
CA CYS A 416 -3.16 14.01 -10.71
C CYS A 416 -1.91 14.09 -11.58
N TYR A 417 -0.74 14.20 -10.96
CA TYR A 417 0.50 14.44 -11.69
C TYR A 417 1.13 13.16 -12.25
N GLY A 418 1.92 13.36 -13.29
CA GLY A 418 2.76 12.36 -13.93
C GLY A 418 3.62 13.06 -14.97
N GLY A 419 4.85 12.59 -15.14
CA GLY A 419 5.79 13.20 -16.09
C GLY A 419 5.53 12.77 -17.53
N ARG A 420 5.59 13.72 -18.47
CA ARG A 420 5.55 13.43 -19.90
C ARG A 420 6.80 12.67 -20.32
N TYR A 421 6.61 11.57 -21.05
CA TYR A 421 7.67 10.66 -21.50
C TYR A 421 8.52 10.06 -20.37
N GLY A 422 7.99 10.01 -19.14
CA GLY A 422 8.75 9.59 -17.97
C GLY A 422 9.93 10.52 -17.64
N ASN A 423 9.99 11.71 -18.24
CA ASN A 423 11.00 12.71 -17.87
C ASN A 423 10.57 13.41 -16.58
N CYS A 424 11.51 13.63 -15.69
CA CYS A 424 11.32 14.47 -14.52
C CYS A 424 10.90 15.87 -14.98
N THR A 425 9.69 16.26 -14.60
CA THR A 425 9.16 17.59 -14.86
C THR A 425 9.79 18.57 -13.87
N ALA A 426 9.78 19.86 -14.22
CA ALA A 426 10.26 20.94 -13.35
C ALA A 426 9.51 21.02 -12.01
N SER A 427 8.48 20.21 -11.78
CA SER A 427 7.78 20.14 -10.51
C SER A 427 8.56 19.40 -9.42
N GLY A 428 9.27 18.30 -9.71
CA GLY A 428 9.79 17.37 -8.68
C GLY A 428 11.32 17.35 -8.51
N PRO A 429 11.82 16.92 -7.33
CA PRO A 429 13.26 16.95 -6.99
C PRO A 429 14.16 16.10 -7.93
N CYS A 430 13.58 15.10 -8.59
CA CYS A 430 14.23 14.24 -9.59
C CYS A 430 14.78 14.96 -10.83
N PHE A 431 14.44 16.23 -11.06
CA PHE A 431 15.07 17.02 -12.12
C PHE A 431 16.51 17.43 -11.80
N ASP A 432 16.84 17.71 -10.54
CA ASP A 432 18.11 18.37 -10.17
C ASP A 432 18.95 17.54 -9.21
N TYR A 433 18.37 17.00 -8.14
CA TYR A 433 19.16 16.47 -7.02
C TYR A 433 18.67 15.13 -6.43
N GLU A 434 17.56 14.56 -6.90
CA GLU A 434 17.11 13.22 -6.50
C GLU A 434 17.60 12.15 -7.51
N TYR A 435 18.88 11.81 -7.38
CA TYR A 435 19.60 11.02 -8.40
C TYR A 435 19.30 9.52 -8.38
N HIS A 436 18.66 8.99 -7.33
CA HIS A 436 18.42 7.55 -7.17
C HIS A 436 17.53 6.97 -8.26
N VAL A 437 16.66 7.78 -8.89
CA VAL A 437 15.78 7.34 -9.99
C VAL A 437 16.54 6.61 -11.11
N ASN A 438 17.79 6.99 -11.38
CA ASN A 438 18.62 6.32 -12.38
C ASN A 438 18.96 4.87 -11.96
N GLY A 439 19.35 4.67 -10.70
CA GLY A 439 19.63 3.34 -10.16
C GLY A 439 18.36 2.52 -9.99
N ASP A 440 17.22 3.14 -9.67
CA ASP A 440 15.92 2.45 -9.60
C ASP A 440 15.51 1.87 -10.96
N ILE A 441 15.76 2.61 -12.05
CA ILE A 441 15.57 2.12 -13.43
C ILE A 441 16.46 0.89 -13.69
N ALA A 442 17.73 0.92 -13.25
CA ALA A 442 18.63 -0.22 -13.38
C ALA A 442 18.18 -1.45 -12.57
N ILE A 443 17.64 -1.24 -11.35
CA ILE A 443 17.02 -2.28 -10.53
C ILE A 443 15.83 -2.90 -11.28
N ALA A 444 14.96 -2.09 -11.90
CA ALA A 444 13.84 -2.58 -12.68
C ALA A 444 14.30 -3.43 -13.88
N PHE A 445 15.37 -3.04 -14.57
CA PHE A 445 15.97 -3.82 -15.65
C PHE A 445 16.53 -5.16 -15.19
N ARG A 446 17.28 -5.17 -14.08
CA ARG A 446 17.78 -6.38 -13.45
C ARG A 446 16.63 -7.31 -13.07
N ASN A 447 15.62 -6.78 -12.40
CA ASN A 447 14.47 -7.56 -11.95
C ASN A 447 13.67 -8.12 -13.14
N HIS A 448 13.54 -7.36 -14.24
CA HIS A 448 12.97 -7.86 -15.48
C HIS A 448 13.77 -9.05 -16.02
N PHE A 449 15.09 -8.95 -16.12
CA PHE A 449 15.95 -10.05 -16.58
C PHE A 449 15.80 -11.29 -15.69
N ILE A 450 15.87 -11.10 -14.37
CA ILE A 450 15.74 -12.20 -13.40
C ILE A 450 14.36 -12.86 -13.49
N ALA A 451 13.28 -12.10 -13.65
CA ALA A 451 11.95 -12.67 -13.73
C ALA A 451 11.70 -13.39 -15.06
N THR A 452 12.10 -12.76 -16.18
CA THR A 452 11.72 -13.20 -17.54
C THR A 452 12.68 -14.19 -18.18
N GLY A 453 13.95 -14.20 -17.75
CA GLY A 453 15.02 -14.94 -18.43
C GLY A 453 15.45 -14.33 -19.77
N ASP A 454 14.96 -13.14 -20.14
CA ASP A 454 15.21 -12.50 -21.43
C ASP A 454 16.64 -11.94 -21.53
N VAL A 455 17.56 -12.86 -21.83
CA VAL A 455 19.00 -12.59 -21.96
C VAL A 455 19.29 -11.60 -23.09
N GLU A 456 18.62 -11.76 -24.23
CA GLU A 456 18.87 -10.94 -25.43
C GLU A 456 18.45 -9.49 -25.16
N ARG A 457 17.23 -9.27 -24.66
CA ARG A 457 16.76 -7.93 -24.34
C ARG A 457 17.61 -7.25 -23.27
N PHE A 458 17.97 -7.97 -22.21
CA PHE A 458 18.81 -7.41 -21.17
C PHE A 458 20.17 -7.00 -21.73
N LYS A 459 20.84 -7.89 -22.46
CA LYS A 459 22.18 -7.63 -23.01
C LYS A 459 22.18 -6.51 -24.05
N GLU A 460 21.19 -6.47 -24.95
CA GLU A 460 21.21 -5.56 -26.10
C GLU A 460 20.56 -4.21 -25.83
N THR A 461 19.66 -4.13 -24.84
CA THR A 461 18.92 -2.89 -24.52
C THR A 461 19.21 -2.38 -23.13
N PHE A 462 19.06 -3.20 -22.09
CA PHE A 462 19.09 -2.70 -20.72
C PHE A 462 20.49 -2.52 -20.15
N LEU A 463 21.41 -3.45 -20.42
CA LEU A 463 22.79 -3.37 -19.96
C LEU A 463 23.54 -2.15 -20.54
N PRO A 464 23.36 -1.75 -21.82
CA PRO A 464 23.90 -0.48 -22.31
C PRO A 464 23.41 0.73 -21.50
N ILE A 465 22.12 0.79 -21.17
CA ILE A 465 21.56 1.88 -20.34
C ILE A 465 22.14 1.84 -18.92
N ALA A 466 22.28 0.64 -18.33
CA ALA A 466 22.93 0.48 -17.02
C ALA A 466 24.39 0.95 -17.03
N ASN A 467 25.13 0.71 -18.13
CA ASN A 467 26.47 1.24 -18.32
C ASN A 467 26.50 2.78 -18.42
N ASP A 468 25.53 3.38 -19.12
CA ASP A 468 25.40 4.84 -19.20
C ASP A 468 25.09 5.45 -17.82
N ILE A 469 24.24 4.79 -17.02
CA ILE A 469 23.97 5.20 -15.63
C ILE A 469 25.22 5.05 -14.76
N ALA A 470 25.99 3.96 -14.91
CA ALA A 470 27.25 3.76 -14.18
C ALA A 470 28.29 4.82 -14.56
N TYR A 471 28.35 5.20 -15.84
CA TYR A 471 29.15 6.32 -16.31
C TYR A 471 28.71 7.64 -15.68
N PHE A 472 27.41 7.94 -15.71
CA PHE A 472 26.84 9.13 -15.06
C PHE A 472 27.23 9.21 -13.58
N TYR A 473 27.03 8.14 -12.82
CA TYR A 473 27.40 8.14 -11.41
C TYR A 473 28.91 8.32 -11.18
N GLY A 474 29.76 7.75 -12.04
CA GLY A 474 31.19 7.96 -11.99
C GLY A 474 31.62 9.41 -12.22
N GLU A 475 30.85 10.18 -12.99
CA GLU A 475 31.05 11.62 -13.21
C GLU A 475 30.35 12.50 -12.16
N LEU A 476 29.32 11.96 -11.49
CA LEU A 476 28.54 12.67 -10.49
C LEU A 476 29.26 12.80 -9.14
N VAL A 477 30.04 11.78 -8.76
CA VAL A 477 30.73 11.74 -7.46
C VAL A 477 32.13 12.34 -7.53
N ASP A 478 32.51 13.12 -6.53
CA ASP A 478 33.79 13.81 -6.48
C ASP A 478 34.71 13.20 -5.42
N TYR A 479 36.00 13.03 -5.74
CA TYR A 479 36.99 12.59 -4.76
C TYR A 479 37.37 13.76 -3.83
N ASN A 480 37.05 13.62 -2.55
CA ASN A 480 37.42 14.59 -1.54
C ASN A 480 38.79 14.22 -0.94
N GLU A 481 39.83 14.97 -1.27
CA GLU A 481 41.20 14.74 -0.77
C GLU A 481 41.32 14.81 0.76
N THR A 482 40.41 15.53 1.43
CA THR A 482 40.45 15.70 2.89
C THR A 482 39.88 14.47 3.60
N SER A 483 38.75 13.94 3.11
CA SER A 483 38.14 12.74 3.70
C SER A 483 38.81 11.45 3.20
N GLY A 484 39.36 11.46 1.99
CA GLY A 484 39.95 10.29 1.33
C GLY A 484 38.93 9.41 0.61
N TYR A 485 37.71 9.90 0.40
CA TYR A 485 36.59 9.17 -0.19
C TYR A 485 35.96 9.91 -1.37
N TYR A 486 35.28 9.18 -2.24
CA TYR A 486 34.33 9.76 -3.19
C TYR A 486 33.03 10.11 -2.46
N GLU A 487 32.53 11.31 -2.69
CA GLU A 487 31.38 11.89 -2.01
C GLU A 487 30.33 12.35 -3.03
N LEU A 488 29.06 12.14 -2.68
CA LEU A 488 27.92 12.66 -3.44
C LEU A 488 27.48 13.98 -2.83
N MET A 489 27.52 15.06 -3.60
CA MET A 489 27.18 16.40 -3.13
C MET A 489 25.86 16.86 -3.73
N ASN A 490 25.11 17.69 -3.00
CA ASN A 490 23.86 18.30 -3.45
C ASN A 490 22.84 17.26 -3.96
N ALA A 491 22.39 16.39 -3.07
CA ALA A 491 21.42 15.33 -3.35
C ALA A 491 20.18 15.41 -2.43
N THR A 492 19.17 14.65 -2.80
CA THR A 492 17.99 14.27 -2.02
C THR A 492 17.81 12.77 -2.19
N ASP A 493 17.62 12.06 -1.08
CA ASP A 493 17.23 10.66 -1.06
C ASP A 493 15.69 10.54 -1.04
N PRO A 494 15.09 9.33 -1.02
CA PRO A 494 13.64 9.18 -0.94
C PRO A 494 12.96 9.99 0.17
N ASP A 495 13.64 10.31 1.29
CA ASP A 495 13.17 11.34 2.22
C ASP A 495 13.26 12.77 1.62
N GLU A 496 12.20 13.16 0.93
CA GLU A 496 12.09 14.51 0.35
C GLU A 496 11.91 15.64 1.39
N TYR A 497 11.94 15.37 2.70
CA TYR A 497 12.09 16.44 3.70
C TYR A 497 13.54 16.93 3.79
N ALA A 498 14.52 16.12 3.38
CA ALA A 498 15.94 16.46 3.35
C ALA A 498 16.41 16.79 1.93
N ASN A 499 16.42 18.08 1.58
CA ASN A 499 16.81 18.53 0.24
C ASN A 499 18.17 19.23 0.18
N ASN A 500 18.86 19.06 -0.96
CA ASN A 500 20.16 19.70 -1.22
C ASN A 500 21.22 19.39 -0.15
N VAL A 501 21.23 18.16 0.34
CA VAL A 501 22.14 17.66 1.38
C VAL A 501 23.30 16.86 0.76
N ASN A 502 24.37 16.64 1.53
CA ASN A 502 25.55 15.93 1.04
C ASN A 502 25.66 14.55 1.68
N ASN A 503 26.26 13.60 0.95
CA ASN A 503 26.51 12.22 1.35
C ASN A 503 25.24 11.58 1.90
N VAL A 504 24.25 11.43 1.03
CA VAL A 504 22.96 10.83 1.35
C VAL A 504 23.06 9.31 1.43
N GLY A 505 22.37 8.67 2.38
CA GLY A 505 22.57 7.27 2.75
C GLY A 505 22.19 6.28 1.64
N PHE A 506 20.94 6.29 1.22
CA PHE A 506 20.38 5.35 0.26
C PHE A 506 21.01 5.49 -1.13
N THR A 507 21.07 6.69 -1.71
CA THR A 507 21.66 6.88 -3.05
C THR A 507 23.14 6.49 -3.06
N THR A 508 23.88 6.70 -1.97
CA THR A 508 25.28 6.26 -1.87
C THR A 508 25.39 4.73 -1.95
N ALA A 509 24.57 4.00 -1.19
CA ALA A 509 24.50 2.53 -1.26
C ALA A 509 24.15 2.04 -2.66
N LEU A 510 23.15 2.69 -3.27
CA LEU A 510 22.68 2.40 -4.63
C LEU A 510 23.78 2.60 -5.67
N ILE A 511 24.52 3.71 -5.62
CA ILE A 511 25.63 3.96 -6.55
C ILE A 511 26.71 2.88 -6.39
N GLN A 512 27.12 2.58 -5.16
CA GLN A 512 28.13 1.54 -4.90
C GLN A 512 27.71 0.18 -5.47
N ARG A 513 26.47 -0.23 -5.21
CA ARG A 513 25.90 -1.47 -5.73
C ARG A 513 25.85 -1.46 -7.25
N HIS A 514 25.34 -0.38 -7.86
CA HIS A 514 25.16 -0.26 -9.30
C HIS A 514 26.48 -0.33 -10.07
N LEU A 515 27.53 0.36 -9.59
CA LEU A 515 28.86 0.34 -10.19
C LEU A 515 29.46 -1.08 -10.22
N ASN A 516 29.33 -1.82 -9.10
CA ASN A 516 29.83 -3.19 -9.00
C ASN A 516 29.01 -4.15 -9.86
N GLU A 517 27.68 -4.10 -9.73
CA GLU A 517 26.75 -5.00 -10.42
C GLU A 517 26.78 -4.81 -11.94
N THR A 518 26.93 -3.58 -12.44
CA THR A 518 27.11 -3.32 -13.88
C THR A 518 28.38 -4.01 -14.40
N ASN A 519 29.47 -3.99 -13.63
CA ASN A 519 30.70 -4.72 -13.97
C ASN A 519 30.52 -6.25 -13.88
N GLU A 520 29.73 -6.75 -12.93
CA GLU A 520 29.34 -8.17 -12.87
C GLU A 520 28.59 -8.60 -14.14
N PHE A 521 27.62 -7.80 -14.59
CA PHE A 521 26.88 -8.07 -15.83
C PHE A 521 27.72 -7.94 -17.10
N ASN A 522 28.59 -6.94 -17.18
CA ASN A 522 29.54 -6.84 -18.29
C ASN A 522 30.39 -8.11 -18.39
N SER A 523 30.94 -8.58 -17.26
CA SER A 523 31.70 -9.83 -17.20
C SER A 523 30.87 -11.05 -17.60
N LEU A 524 29.63 -11.16 -17.09
CA LEU A 524 28.69 -12.23 -17.41
C LEU A 524 28.46 -12.38 -18.93
N PHE A 525 28.45 -11.27 -19.67
CA PHE A 525 28.25 -11.25 -21.11
C PHE A 525 29.54 -11.11 -21.94
N GLY A 526 30.71 -11.22 -21.32
CA GLY A 526 32.01 -11.14 -21.98
C GLY A 526 32.37 -9.73 -22.49
N LEU A 527 31.75 -8.70 -21.93
CA LEU A 527 32.05 -7.29 -22.17
C LEU A 527 33.17 -6.82 -21.22
N PRO A 528 33.97 -5.82 -21.61
CA PRO A 528 35.01 -5.29 -20.74
C PRO A 528 34.43 -4.64 -19.47
N GLN A 529 35.03 -4.93 -18.33
CA GLN A 529 34.75 -4.23 -17.08
C GLN A 529 35.49 -2.88 -17.03
N ASN A 530 34.96 -1.93 -16.27
CA ASN A 530 35.60 -0.65 -16.01
C ASN A 530 36.21 -0.63 -14.61
N GLU A 531 37.54 -0.69 -14.53
CA GLU A 531 38.29 -0.71 -13.26
C GLU A 531 38.09 0.58 -12.44
N THR A 532 37.82 1.72 -13.09
CA THR A 532 37.56 2.98 -12.39
C THR A 532 36.30 2.89 -11.55
N TRP A 533 35.24 2.23 -12.04
CA TRP A 533 34.00 2.05 -11.28
C TRP A 533 34.21 1.21 -10.02
N ASN A 534 35.00 0.13 -10.12
CA ASN A 534 35.37 -0.68 -8.94
C ASN A 534 36.15 0.15 -7.92
N LYS A 535 37.07 1.01 -8.39
CA LYS A 535 37.84 1.91 -7.53
C LYS A 535 36.94 2.94 -6.84
N ILE A 536 36.04 3.59 -7.58
CA ILE A 536 35.08 4.56 -7.04
C ILE A 536 34.24 3.86 -5.97
N SER A 537 33.58 2.75 -6.32
CA SER A 537 32.71 2.01 -5.39
C SER A 537 33.44 1.61 -4.10
N ALA A 538 34.66 1.08 -4.21
CA ALA A 538 35.50 0.69 -3.07
C ALA A 538 36.01 1.88 -2.23
N GLN A 539 35.97 3.10 -2.76
CA GLN A 539 36.39 4.34 -2.08
C GLN A 539 35.21 5.28 -1.80
N MET A 540 33.97 4.83 -1.96
CA MET A 540 32.77 5.48 -1.40
C MET A 540 32.50 4.89 -0.01
N ARG A 541 31.77 5.64 0.82
CA ARG A 541 31.37 5.18 2.16
C ARG A 541 29.96 5.65 2.48
N LEU A 542 29.18 4.81 3.14
CA LEU A 542 27.93 5.25 3.73
C LEU A 542 28.19 6.28 4.83
N PRO A 543 27.32 7.28 4.98
CA PRO A 543 27.38 8.21 6.10
C PRO A 543 26.94 7.49 7.39
N VAL A 544 27.87 6.90 8.14
CA VAL A 544 27.54 6.19 9.40
C VAL A 544 27.87 7.05 10.60
N TYR A 545 26.95 7.14 11.57
CA TYR A 545 27.23 7.64 12.90
C TYR A 545 27.75 6.49 13.79
N GLU A 546 29.06 6.30 13.79
CA GLU A 546 29.74 5.13 14.36
C GLU A 546 29.45 4.89 15.85
N GLU A 547 29.26 5.95 16.63
CA GLU A 547 28.96 5.82 18.07
C GLU A 547 27.61 5.15 18.35
N ALA A 548 26.63 5.33 17.45
CA ALA A 548 25.33 4.68 17.55
C ALA A 548 25.18 3.46 16.62
N GLY A 549 26.08 3.31 15.64
CA GLY A 549 25.98 2.31 14.58
C GLY A 549 24.76 2.53 13.70
N ILE A 550 24.43 3.79 13.38
CA ILE A 550 23.26 4.13 12.56
C ILE A 550 23.76 4.70 11.23
N VAL A 551 23.27 4.17 10.10
CA VAL A 551 23.44 4.82 8.80
C VAL A 551 22.58 6.07 8.81
N MET A 552 23.19 7.24 8.59
CA MET A 552 22.50 8.51 8.52
C MET A 552 21.84 8.69 7.15
N GLU A 553 20.72 9.41 7.09
CA GLU A 553 20.10 9.77 5.81
C GLU A 553 20.96 10.74 5.02
N TYR A 554 21.73 11.58 5.71
CA TYR A 554 22.69 12.49 5.08
C TYR A 554 23.80 12.88 6.06
N GLY A 555 24.96 13.29 5.53
CA GLY A 555 26.17 13.48 6.34
C GLY A 555 26.09 14.55 7.45
N SER A 556 25.16 15.50 7.35
CA SER A 556 24.92 16.54 8.37
C SER A 556 23.66 16.29 9.22
N MET A 557 23.09 15.09 9.14
CA MET A 557 21.93 14.68 9.94
C MET A 557 22.22 14.81 11.44
N ASN A 558 21.17 15.08 12.21
CA ASN A 558 21.20 15.03 13.66
C ASN A 558 19.96 14.29 14.19
N GLY A 559 19.87 14.09 15.50
CA GLY A 559 18.79 13.31 16.12
C GLY A 559 17.37 13.89 16.00
N SER A 560 17.21 15.15 15.60
CA SER A 560 15.89 15.82 15.55
C SER A 560 15.15 15.64 14.23
N LEU A 561 15.67 14.83 13.31
CA LEU A 561 15.06 14.60 12.01
C LEU A 561 13.67 13.96 12.13
N VAL A 562 12.85 14.19 11.10
CA VAL A 562 11.58 13.50 10.86
C VAL A 562 11.60 13.06 9.41
N VAL A 563 11.27 11.80 9.15
CA VAL A 563 11.40 11.18 7.83
C VAL A 563 10.06 11.16 7.11
N LYS A 564 10.02 11.59 5.85
CA LYS A 564 8.81 11.56 5.02
C LYS A 564 8.39 10.15 4.65
N GLN A 565 9.31 9.28 4.24
CA GLN A 565 9.05 7.92 3.75
C GLN A 565 10.28 7.02 3.91
N ALA A 566 10.14 5.71 3.70
CA ALA A 566 11.27 4.79 3.83
C ALA A 566 12.46 5.24 2.95
N ASP A 567 13.64 5.35 3.58
CA ASP A 567 14.87 5.85 2.97
C ASP A 567 16.04 4.88 3.24
N VAL A 568 16.74 4.99 4.37
CA VAL A 568 17.83 4.07 4.76
C VAL A 568 17.35 2.62 4.79
N VAL A 569 16.11 2.37 5.21
CA VAL A 569 15.51 1.03 5.24
C VAL A 569 15.35 0.41 3.84
N LEU A 570 15.35 1.22 2.76
CA LEU A 570 15.33 0.70 1.39
C LEU A 570 16.65 0.02 0.99
N ILE A 571 17.76 0.32 1.68
CA ILE A 571 19.05 -0.33 1.44
C ILE A 571 18.90 -1.86 1.58
N ASP A 572 18.20 -2.29 2.63
CA ASP A 572 17.95 -3.70 2.94
C ASP A 572 16.83 -4.32 2.08
N ASP A 573 15.89 -3.53 1.56
CA ASP A 573 14.75 -4.03 0.77
C ASP A 573 15.11 -4.37 -0.69
N ILE A 574 15.78 -3.45 -1.41
CA ILE A 574 15.84 -3.51 -2.88
C ILE A 574 17.24 -3.59 -3.49
N LEU A 575 18.31 -3.37 -2.71
CA LEU A 575 19.67 -3.25 -3.25
C LEU A 575 20.46 -4.57 -3.26
N ASN A 576 20.08 -5.57 -2.45
CA ASN A 576 20.95 -6.69 -2.10
C ASN A 576 22.32 -6.19 -1.60
N TYR A 577 22.30 -5.21 -0.70
CA TYR A 577 23.48 -4.57 -0.13
C TYR A 577 23.78 -5.17 1.26
N GLU A 578 25.04 -5.46 1.55
CA GLU A 578 25.43 -5.95 2.88
C GLU A 578 25.48 -4.79 3.88
N ASN A 579 24.38 -4.57 4.59
CA ASN A 579 24.29 -3.56 5.65
C ASN A 579 24.52 -4.22 7.03
N PRO A 580 25.59 -3.88 7.78
CA PRO A 580 25.80 -4.41 9.12
C PRO A 580 24.95 -3.71 10.19
N TYR A 581 24.20 -2.66 9.84
CA TYR A 581 23.43 -1.82 10.75
C TYR A 581 21.90 -2.00 10.61
N SER A 582 21.43 -2.94 9.78
CA SER A 582 20.02 -3.05 9.38
C SER A 582 19.03 -3.05 10.55
N LEU A 583 19.30 -3.79 11.64
CA LEU A 583 18.35 -3.91 12.75
C LEU A 583 18.21 -2.59 13.52
N VAL A 584 19.33 -1.91 13.79
CA VAL A 584 19.30 -0.63 14.50
C VAL A 584 18.78 0.50 13.61
N ASP A 585 19.05 0.44 12.29
CA ASP A 585 18.46 1.35 11.31
C ASP A 585 16.93 1.17 11.27
N LEU A 586 16.43 -0.07 11.16
CA LEU A 586 14.99 -0.37 11.16
C LEU A 586 14.30 0.23 12.39
N ASP A 587 14.83 -0.02 13.58
CA ASP A 587 14.25 0.46 14.83
C ASP A 587 14.32 1.98 14.97
N TYR A 588 15.44 2.59 14.55
CA TYR A 588 15.62 4.03 14.58
C TYR A 588 14.64 4.73 13.63
N TYR A 589 14.62 4.32 12.37
CA TYR A 589 13.84 5.00 11.33
C TYR A 589 12.34 4.78 11.45
N ALA A 590 11.89 3.62 11.94
CA ALA A 590 10.48 3.41 12.27
C ALA A 590 9.94 4.44 13.30
N ASN A 591 10.80 4.89 14.22
CA ASN A 591 10.45 5.89 15.23
C ASN A 591 10.60 7.34 14.75
N LYS A 592 11.31 7.57 13.64
CA LYS A 592 11.46 8.89 13.01
C LYS A 592 10.45 9.15 11.89
N GLN A 593 9.76 8.10 11.45
CA GLN A 593 8.80 8.15 10.36
C GLN A 593 7.61 9.08 10.66
N SER A 594 7.34 10.00 9.74
CA SER A 594 6.19 10.90 9.81
C SER A 594 4.89 10.14 9.57
N PRO A 595 3.82 10.42 10.34
CA PRO A 595 2.48 9.92 10.05
C PRO A 595 1.87 10.54 8.78
N ASP A 596 2.38 11.70 8.34
CA ASP A 596 1.96 12.39 7.11
C ASP A 596 2.64 11.81 5.86
N GLY A 597 3.44 10.75 6.02
CA GLY A 597 4.17 10.08 4.95
C GLY A 597 3.30 9.22 4.02
N PRO A 598 3.73 9.01 2.76
CA PRO A 598 2.94 8.29 1.78
C PRO A 598 2.88 6.77 2.03
N GLY A 599 1.82 6.14 1.50
CA GLY A 599 1.48 4.71 1.63
C GLY A 599 2.42 3.70 0.98
N MET A 600 3.63 4.11 0.59
CA MET A 600 4.70 3.22 0.12
C MET A 600 5.68 2.80 1.23
N THR A 601 5.65 3.49 2.37
CA THR A 601 6.63 3.35 3.46
C THR A 601 6.59 1.98 4.13
N TYR A 602 5.46 1.62 4.75
CA TYR A 602 5.44 0.48 5.68
C TYR A 602 5.48 -0.89 5.01
N ALA A 603 5.30 -0.97 3.69
CA ALA A 603 5.54 -2.22 2.96
C ALA A 603 7.02 -2.60 3.01
N THR A 604 7.92 -1.63 2.83
CA THR A 604 9.37 -1.81 2.99
C THR A 604 9.72 -2.23 4.41
N PHE A 605 9.15 -1.56 5.43
CA PHE A 605 9.33 -1.98 6.82
C PHE A 605 8.83 -3.41 7.08
N SER A 606 7.71 -3.83 6.48
CA SER A 606 7.19 -5.20 6.61
C SER A 606 8.15 -6.24 6.01
N ILE A 607 8.69 -5.94 4.82
CA ILE A 607 9.65 -6.81 4.12
C ILE A 607 10.95 -6.93 4.92
N VAL A 608 11.54 -5.79 5.30
CA VAL A 608 12.81 -5.76 6.02
C VAL A 608 12.66 -6.35 7.42
N ALA A 609 11.61 -6.00 8.17
CA ALA A 609 11.36 -6.59 9.49
C ALA A 609 11.20 -8.12 9.44
N ASN A 610 10.64 -8.66 8.36
CA ASN A 610 10.56 -10.11 8.19
C ASN A 610 11.96 -10.73 8.02
N GLU A 611 12.83 -10.07 7.26
CA GLU A 611 14.19 -10.53 7.00
C GLU A 611 15.07 -10.47 8.26
N ILE A 612 15.13 -9.31 8.93
CA ILE A 612 16.20 -9.02 9.89
C ILE A 612 15.80 -9.07 11.36
N SER A 613 14.50 -9.00 11.70
CA SER A 613 14.10 -9.02 13.11
C SER A 613 14.56 -10.33 13.76
N PRO A 614 14.99 -10.31 15.03
CA PRO A 614 15.43 -11.53 15.71
C PRO A 614 14.27 -12.37 16.28
N SER A 615 13.11 -11.74 16.50
CA SER A 615 11.96 -12.31 17.18
C SER A 615 10.66 -11.63 16.77
N GLY A 616 9.54 -12.20 17.19
CA GLY A 616 8.24 -11.55 17.07
C GLY A 616 7.58 -11.63 15.70
N CYS A 617 6.62 -10.76 15.48
CA CYS A 617 5.74 -10.74 14.31
C CYS A 617 5.44 -9.32 13.83
N SER A 618 6.31 -8.35 14.11
CA SER A 618 6.15 -6.94 13.68
C SER A 618 5.97 -6.77 12.16
N SER A 619 6.53 -7.68 11.35
CA SER A 619 6.27 -7.74 9.91
C SER A 619 4.77 -7.84 9.57
N TYR A 620 3.96 -8.54 10.39
CA TYR A 620 2.51 -8.57 10.25
C TYR A 620 1.87 -7.22 10.56
N THR A 621 2.30 -6.57 11.64
CA THR A 621 1.84 -5.23 12.02
C THR A 621 2.13 -4.22 10.90
N TYR A 622 3.35 -4.24 10.33
CA TYR A 622 3.73 -3.36 9.22
C TYR A 622 2.96 -3.65 7.93
N ASN A 623 2.55 -4.89 7.66
CA ASN A 623 1.71 -5.21 6.49
C ASN A 623 0.31 -4.58 6.60
N HIS A 624 -0.30 -4.61 7.78
CA HIS A 624 -1.53 -3.84 8.03
C HIS A 624 -1.28 -2.35 7.92
N TYR A 625 -0.12 -1.90 8.37
CA TYR A 625 0.26 -0.50 8.29
C TYR A 625 0.41 -0.03 6.83
N SER A 626 0.89 -0.87 5.92
CA SER A 626 1.07 -0.50 4.51
C SER A 626 -0.24 -0.37 3.74
N SER A 627 -1.36 -0.87 4.29
CA SER A 627 -2.63 -1.01 3.58
C SER A 627 -3.79 -0.30 4.29
N GLN A 628 -4.16 -0.76 5.48
CA GLN A 628 -5.37 -0.37 6.20
C GLN A 628 -5.59 1.15 6.37
N PRO A 629 -4.59 1.95 6.81
CA PRO A 629 -4.83 3.38 7.01
C PRO A 629 -4.93 4.17 5.71
N TYR A 630 -4.48 3.60 4.59
CA TYR A 630 -4.49 4.24 3.26
C TYR A 630 -5.73 3.86 2.45
N ALA A 631 -6.25 2.64 2.63
CA ALA A 631 -7.45 2.18 1.93
C ALA A 631 -8.70 3.00 2.30
N ARG A 632 -9.55 3.26 1.30
CA ARG A 632 -10.87 3.90 1.44
C ARG A 632 -11.96 2.99 0.91
N ALA A 633 -13.03 2.90 1.68
CA ALA A 633 -14.26 2.27 1.24
C ALA A 633 -14.91 3.08 0.10
N PRO A 634 -15.71 2.44 -0.78
CA PRO A 634 -16.00 1.00 -0.80
C PRO A 634 -15.02 0.18 -1.64
N TRP A 635 -14.20 0.82 -2.49
CA TRP A 635 -13.43 0.12 -3.54
C TRP A 635 -12.00 -0.27 -3.14
N PHE A 636 -11.61 -0.03 -1.89
CA PHE A 636 -10.24 -0.26 -1.39
C PHE A 636 -9.17 0.48 -2.21
N GLN A 637 -9.54 1.66 -2.73
CA GLN A 637 -8.59 2.59 -3.35
C GLN A 637 -7.77 3.26 -2.26
N TYR A 638 -6.48 3.49 -2.52
CA TYR A 638 -5.58 4.06 -1.53
C TYR A 638 -5.56 5.58 -1.67
N SER A 639 -5.62 6.26 -0.54
CA SER A 639 -5.13 7.62 -0.39
C SER A 639 -3.62 7.59 -0.24
N GLU A 640 -2.92 8.60 -0.76
CA GLU A 640 -1.48 8.74 -0.58
C GLU A 640 -1.11 8.79 0.91
N GLN A 641 -1.91 9.47 1.72
CA GLN A 641 -1.66 9.67 3.15
C GLN A 641 -2.76 9.03 4.00
N MET A 642 -2.47 8.80 5.28
CA MET A 642 -3.40 8.14 6.19
C MET A 642 -4.64 9.01 6.49
N ILE A 643 -4.51 10.33 6.40
CA ILE A 643 -5.54 11.30 6.74
C ILE A 643 -5.81 12.19 5.52
N ASP A 644 -7.04 12.19 5.03
CA ASP A 644 -7.42 12.99 3.85
C ASP A 644 -7.69 14.46 4.18
N ASN A 645 -7.92 14.78 5.44
CA ASN A 645 -8.29 16.10 5.89
C ASN A 645 -7.08 17.04 5.91
N PHE A 646 -7.08 18.00 4.98
CA PHE A 646 -6.03 19.02 4.82
C PHE A 646 -5.54 19.65 6.14
N PHE A 647 -6.44 20.03 7.05
CA PHE A 647 -6.08 20.73 8.29
C PHE A 647 -5.46 19.82 9.34
N LEU A 648 -5.67 18.50 9.23
CA LEU A 648 -5.15 17.49 10.14
C LEU A 648 -3.91 16.78 9.56
N ASN A 649 -3.70 16.89 8.25
CA ASN A 649 -2.70 16.17 7.48
C ASN A 649 -1.59 17.13 6.98
N GLY A 650 -0.94 17.82 7.91
CA GLY A 650 0.19 18.70 7.62
C GLY A 650 -0.07 19.87 6.65
N GLY A 651 -1.32 20.15 6.26
CA GLY A 651 -1.65 21.14 5.22
C GLY A 651 -1.46 20.61 3.79
N THR A 652 -1.68 19.32 3.55
CA THR A 652 -1.57 18.69 2.23
C THR A 652 -2.83 17.90 1.87
N HIS A 653 -3.21 17.92 0.59
CA HIS A 653 -4.24 17.04 0.05
C HIS A 653 -3.57 15.82 -0.60
N PRO A 654 -3.92 14.59 -0.18
CA PRO A 654 -3.31 13.41 -0.75
C PRO A 654 -3.75 13.17 -2.20
N ALA A 655 -2.86 12.58 -2.98
CA ALA A 655 -3.22 11.98 -4.25
C ALA A 655 -4.17 10.79 -4.06
N PHE A 656 -5.11 10.61 -5.01
CA PHE A 656 -6.09 9.52 -4.97
C PHE A 656 -6.57 9.16 -6.38
N PRO A 657 -6.70 7.86 -6.73
CA PRO A 657 -6.11 6.72 -6.02
C PRO A 657 -4.57 6.83 -5.96
N PHE A 658 -3.91 6.08 -5.09
CA PHE A 658 -2.45 6.06 -4.99
C PHE A 658 -1.90 4.66 -5.33
N LEU A 659 -1.53 4.46 -6.60
CA LEU A 659 -1.10 3.16 -7.12
C LEU A 659 0.23 2.70 -6.51
N THR A 660 1.12 3.63 -6.14
CA THR A 660 2.42 3.31 -5.55
C THR A 660 2.25 2.56 -4.22
N GLY A 661 1.32 2.99 -3.36
CA GLY A 661 1.04 2.30 -2.10
C GLY A 661 0.41 0.92 -2.28
N MET A 662 -0.47 0.77 -3.28
CA MET A 662 -1.02 -0.55 -3.67
C MET A 662 0.08 -1.49 -4.16
N GLY A 663 1.01 -0.97 -4.99
CA GLY A 663 2.17 -1.70 -5.47
C GLY A 663 3.10 -2.13 -4.33
N GLY A 664 3.36 -1.22 -3.38
CA GLY A 664 4.12 -1.50 -2.17
C GLY A 664 3.52 -2.64 -1.36
N THR A 665 2.26 -2.54 -0.97
CA THR A 665 1.57 -3.61 -0.22
C THR A 665 1.57 -4.94 -0.97
N ASN A 666 1.33 -4.92 -2.29
CA ASN A 666 1.33 -6.13 -3.10
C ASN A 666 2.68 -6.87 -3.04
N ARG A 667 3.80 -6.20 -2.74
CA ARG A 667 5.13 -6.85 -2.61
C ARG A 667 5.27 -7.72 -1.36
N VAL A 668 4.55 -7.43 -0.28
CA VAL A 668 4.80 -8.02 1.05
C VAL A 668 4.74 -9.55 1.07
N GLY A 669 3.79 -10.16 0.35
CA GLY A 669 3.70 -11.62 0.26
C GLY A 669 4.99 -12.24 -0.30
N ILE A 670 5.38 -11.85 -1.50
CA ILE A 670 6.54 -12.43 -2.22
C ILE A 670 7.90 -12.01 -1.64
N PHE A 671 8.08 -10.72 -1.37
CA PHE A 671 9.39 -10.21 -0.94
C PHE A 671 9.57 -10.22 0.58
N GLY A 672 8.48 -10.19 1.34
CA GLY A 672 8.48 -10.28 2.80
C GLY A 672 8.34 -11.74 3.25
N TYR A 673 7.12 -12.30 3.18
CA TYR A 673 6.83 -13.60 3.81
C TYR A 673 7.49 -14.80 3.12
N LEU A 674 7.55 -14.81 1.79
CA LEU A 674 8.35 -15.81 1.06
C LEU A 674 9.85 -15.48 1.15
N GLY A 675 10.20 -14.21 1.39
CA GLY A 675 11.58 -13.75 1.52
C GLY A 675 12.36 -13.78 0.21
N LEU A 676 11.69 -13.61 -0.94
CA LEU A 676 12.35 -13.64 -2.25
C LEU A 676 13.38 -12.51 -2.37
N ARG A 677 14.61 -12.84 -2.75
CA ARG A 677 15.66 -11.88 -3.14
C ARG A 677 16.09 -12.14 -4.58
N MET A 678 16.31 -11.05 -5.32
CA MET A 678 16.48 -11.11 -6.77
C MET A 678 17.94 -11.36 -7.12
N PHE A 679 18.31 -12.62 -7.38
CA PHE A 679 19.63 -13.02 -7.89
C PHE A 679 19.53 -13.68 -9.27
N VAL A 680 20.57 -13.48 -10.10
CA VAL A 680 20.60 -13.97 -11.50
C VAL A 680 20.92 -15.47 -11.61
N ASP A 681 21.64 -16.02 -10.64
CA ASP A 681 22.20 -17.37 -10.69
C ASP A 681 21.45 -18.41 -9.86
N ARG A 682 20.57 -17.95 -8.95
CA ARG A 682 19.75 -18.80 -8.08
C ARG A 682 18.41 -18.14 -7.71
N LEU A 683 17.44 -18.98 -7.37
CA LEU A 683 16.23 -18.57 -6.66
C LEU A 683 16.52 -18.51 -5.16
N ASP A 684 16.67 -17.31 -4.63
CA ASP A 684 16.98 -17.10 -3.21
C ASP A 684 15.70 -16.71 -2.47
N ILE A 685 15.29 -17.52 -1.49
CA ILE A 685 14.12 -17.26 -0.66
C ILE A 685 14.44 -17.54 0.80
N ASP A 686 13.83 -16.84 1.74
CA ASP A 686 13.98 -17.16 3.17
C ASP A 686 12.65 -17.10 3.95
N PRO A 687 11.77 -18.09 3.74
CA PRO A 687 10.37 -17.98 4.14
C PRO A 687 10.18 -17.86 5.66
N SER A 688 9.33 -16.93 6.06
CA SER A 688 8.91 -16.71 7.45
C SER A 688 7.50 -16.14 7.46
N ILE A 689 6.53 -16.98 7.83
CA ILE A 689 5.13 -16.58 7.90
C ILE A 689 4.78 -16.12 9.32
N PRO A 690 4.17 -14.94 9.49
CA PRO A 690 3.67 -14.53 10.80
C PRO A 690 2.64 -15.53 11.35
N PRO A 691 2.64 -15.82 12.66
CA PRO A 691 1.78 -16.84 13.26
C PRO A 691 0.27 -16.53 13.16
N GLN A 692 -0.09 -15.28 12.88
CA GLN A 692 -1.47 -14.85 12.62
C GLN A 692 -1.99 -15.34 11.26
N ILE A 693 -1.10 -15.64 10.31
CA ILE A 693 -1.45 -16.16 8.99
C ILE A 693 -1.27 -17.68 9.02
N PRO A 694 -2.36 -18.47 9.11
CA PRO A 694 -2.25 -19.92 9.23
C PRO A 694 -1.78 -20.60 7.94
N HIS A 695 -2.10 -20.00 6.81
CA HIS A 695 -1.80 -20.50 5.47
C HIS A 695 -1.74 -19.33 4.49
N LEU A 696 -0.79 -19.38 3.56
CA LEU A 696 -0.66 -18.44 2.46
C LEU A 696 -0.27 -19.20 1.20
N ASP A 697 -1.12 -19.14 0.19
CA ASP A 697 -0.76 -19.57 -1.16
C ASP A 697 -0.40 -18.32 -1.98
N TYR A 698 0.84 -18.27 -2.45
CA TYR A 698 1.36 -17.08 -3.10
C TYR A 698 0.94 -17.08 -4.57
N ARG A 699 0.76 -15.90 -5.14
CA ARG A 699 0.63 -15.78 -6.59
C ARG A 699 1.83 -16.43 -7.30
N THR A 700 1.59 -16.93 -8.50
CA THR A 700 2.64 -17.41 -9.38
C THR A 700 3.61 -16.27 -9.65
N PHE A 701 4.87 -16.50 -9.33
CA PHE A 701 5.97 -15.61 -9.69
C PHE A 701 6.91 -16.33 -10.64
N TYR A 702 7.76 -15.57 -11.33
CA TYR A 702 8.67 -16.13 -12.32
C TYR A 702 10.11 -15.91 -11.90
N TRP A 703 10.93 -16.92 -12.13
CA TRP A 703 12.39 -16.81 -12.06
C TRP A 703 12.99 -17.43 -13.32
N GLN A 704 13.80 -16.64 -14.02
CA GLN A 704 14.41 -16.94 -15.32
C GLN A 704 13.41 -17.45 -16.36
N GLY A 705 12.18 -16.92 -16.31
CA GLY A 705 11.05 -17.25 -17.19
C GLY A 705 10.30 -18.53 -16.85
N TYR A 706 10.64 -19.20 -15.74
CA TYR A 706 9.90 -20.35 -15.24
C TYR A 706 8.97 -19.93 -14.10
N GLY A 707 7.67 -20.20 -14.30
CA GLY A 707 6.62 -19.93 -13.33
C GLY A 707 6.70 -20.92 -12.15
N ILE A 708 6.63 -20.37 -10.95
CA ILE A 708 6.73 -21.09 -9.68
C ILE A 708 5.53 -20.69 -8.83
N ASN A 709 4.86 -21.69 -8.27
CA ASN A 709 3.92 -21.50 -7.18
C ASN A 709 4.64 -21.85 -5.86
N ALA A 710 4.28 -21.10 -4.82
CA ALA A 710 4.70 -21.36 -3.46
C ALA A 710 3.47 -21.46 -2.57
N THR A 711 3.53 -22.30 -1.55
CA THR A 711 2.49 -22.37 -0.52
C THR A 711 3.14 -22.53 0.85
N SER A 712 2.79 -21.66 1.80
CA SER A 712 3.33 -21.65 3.17
C SER A 712 2.28 -22.00 4.20
N ASN A 713 2.68 -22.81 5.17
CA ASN A 713 2.02 -22.91 6.47
C ASN A 713 2.99 -22.45 7.57
N ALA A 714 2.60 -22.56 8.83
CA ALA A 714 3.42 -22.11 9.96
C ALA A 714 4.86 -22.67 9.99
N THR A 715 5.10 -23.87 9.47
CA THR A 715 6.36 -24.61 9.66
C THR A 715 7.21 -24.75 8.41
N HIS A 716 6.59 -24.80 7.24
CA HIS A 716 7.28 -25.08 5.98
C HIS A 716 6.60 -24.36 4.80
N THR A 717 7.38 -24.13 3.74
CA THR A 717 6.96 -23.66 2.43
C THR A 717 7.21 -24.75 1.40
N ILE A 718 6.25 -24.96 0.51
CA ILE A 718 6.34 -25.88 -0.62
C ILE A 718 6.51 -25.04 -1.89
N LEU A 719 7.52 -25.34 -2.70
CA LEU A 719 7.69 -24.78 -4.04
C LEU A 719 7.35 -25.82 -5.10
N VAL A 720 6.64 -25.40 -6.13
CA VAL A 720 6.30 -26.23 -7.29
C VAL A 720 6.58 -25.44 -8.56
N ARG A 721 7.34 -26.05 -9.48
CA ARG A 721 7.53 -25.51 -10.83
C ARG A 721 6.32 -25.85 -11.69
N LEU A 722 5.76 -24.86 -12.37
CA LEU A 722 4.53 -25.02 -13.14
C LEU A 722 4.85 -25.33 -14.62
N PRO A 723 4.58 -26.55 -15.11
CA PRO A 723 4.99 -26.97 -16.46
C PRO A 723 4.27 -26.22 -17.59
N ASN A 724 3.12 -25.62 -17.29
CA ASN A 724 2.31 -24.82 -18.22
C ASN A 724 2.53 -23.31 -18.08
N LYS A 725 3.46 -22.85 -17.23
CA LYS A 725 3.79 -21.44 -17.03
C LYS A 725 5.27 -21.21 -17.32
N ILE A 726 5.63 -21.31 -18.60
CA ILE A 726 6.98 -21.06 -19.08
C ILE A 726 6.89 -19.93 -20.10
N LEU A 727 7.63 -18.84 -19.88
CA LEU A 727 7.68 -17.73 -20.81
C LEU A 727 8.49 -18.11 -22.06
N ASP A 728 8.17 -17.52 -23.20
CA ASP A 728 8.92 -17.72 -24.45
C ASP A 728 10.38 -17.27 -24.33
N THR A 729 10.66 -16.37 -23.37
CA THR A 729 12.00 -15.86 -23.04
C THR A 729 12.72 -16.68 -21.97
N ALA A 730 12.15 -17.80 -21.52
CA ALA A 730 12.72 -18.58 -20.42
C ALA A 730 14.15 -19.04 -20.73
N ASN A 731 15.04 -18.86 -19.77
CA ASN A 731 16.45 -19.09 -19.96
C ASN A 731 16.74 -20.60 -20.03
N PRO A 732 17.16 -21.14 -21.19
CA PRO A 732 17.32 -22.59 -21.37
C PRO A 732 18.36 -23.21 -20.44
N LYS A 733 19.26 -22.40 -19.84
CA LYS A 733 20.22 -22.86 -18.83
C LYS A 733 19.56 -23.54 -17.63
N TYR A 734 18.35 -23.11 -17.26
CA TYR A 734 17.64 -23.62 -16.08
C TYR A 734 16.45 -24.51 -16.47
N ALA A 735 16.43 -25.02 -17.70
CA ALA A 735 15.38 -25.90 -18.19
C ALA A 735 15.25 -27.16 -17.32
N ASP A 736 16.36 -27.81 -16.99
CA ASP A 736 16.35 -29.06 -16.23
C ASP A 736 16.16 -28.84 -14.73
N SER A 737 16.70 -27.74 -14.17
CA SER A 737 16.66 -27.49 -12.73
C SER A 737 16.94 -26.03 -12.36
N ILE A 738 16.29 -25.56 -11.29
CA ILE A 738 16.52 -24.24 -10.69
C ILE A 738 17.30 -24.40 -9.39
N PRO A 739 18.49 -23.78 -9.23
CA PRO A 739 19.20 -23.73 -7.94
C PRO A 739 18.41 -22.89 -6.94
N VAL A 740 18.25 -23.40 -5.71
CA VAL A 740 17.50 -22.71 -4.64
C VAL A 740 18.37 -22.57 -3.38
N THR A 741 18.37 -21.39 -2.78
CA THR A 741 19.09 -21.07 -1.54
C THR A 741 18.15 -20.46 -0.50
N LEU A 742 18.54 -20.55 0.79
CA LEU A 742 17.76 -20.10 1.94
C LEU A 742 18.24 -18.77 2.52
N GLY A 743 18.42 -17.75 1.68
CA GLY A 743 18.96 -16.46 2.10
C GLY A 743 20.34 -16.61 2.74
N THR A 744 20.47 -16.19 4.00
CA THR A 744 21.71 -16.32 4.78
C THR A 744 21.85 -17.66 5.52
N ARG A 745 20.80 -18.50 5.53
CA ARG A 745 20.83 -19.81 6.19
C ARG A 745 21.56 -20.85 5.33
N GLU A 746 22.22 -21.81 5.99
CA GLU A 746 22.82 -22.93 5.28
C GLU A 746 21.75 -23.79 4.60
N GLY A 747 21.97 -24.12 3.32
CA GLY A 747 21.10 -25.00 2.56
C GLY A 747 21.19 -24.72 1.06
N ALA A 748 21.54 -25.75 0.29
CA ALA A 748 21.53 -25.70 -1.18
C ALA A 748 20.55 -26.76 -1.68
N TYR A 749 19.51 -26.31 -2.37
CA TYR A 749 18.44 -27.14 -2.88
C TYR A 749 18.33 -27.00 -4.39
N THR A 750 17.48 -27.83 -4.99
CA THR A 750 17.24 -27.81 -6.42
C THR A 750 15.75 -28.05 -6.66
N LEU A 751 15.13 -27.18 -7.44
CA LEU A 751 13.74 -27.32 -7.86
C LEU A 751 13.71 -27.89 -9.28
N THR A 752 13.19 -29.10 -9.42
CA THR A 752 13.00 -29.81 -10.70
C THR A 752 11.56 -29.64 -11.21
N PRO A 753 11.26 -29.89 -12.50
CA PRO A 753 9.91 -29.71 -13.06
C PRO A 753 8.80 -30.58 -12.43
N ASP A 754 9.14 -31.75 -11.89
CA ASP A 754 8.17 -32.79 -11.54
C ASP A 754 8.10 -33.06 -10.03
N GLU A 755 8.84 -32.33 -9.21
CA GLU A 755 8.95 -32.57 -7.76
C GLU A 755 8.62 -31.32 -6.96
N GLU A 756 7.89 -31.53 -5.85
CA GLU A 756 7.68 -30.49 -4.85
C GLU A 756 8.94 -30.34 -4.00
N LEU A 757 9.40 -29.11 -3.81
CA LEU A 757 10.49 -28.80 -2.90
C LEU A 757 9.94 -28.24 -1.59
N VAL A 758 10.09 -29.00 -0.50
CA VAL A 758 9.65 -28.59 0.85
C VAL A 758 10.82 -27.96 1.61
N LEU A 759 10.63 -26.74 2.08
CA LEU A 759 11.64 -25.93 2.76
C LEU A 759 11.17 -25.52 4.15
N PRO A 760 12.02 -25.54 5.17
CA PRO A 760 11.65 -25.13 6.53
C PRO A 760 11.56 -23.61 6.65
N ASN A 761 10.50 -23.14 7.30
CA ASN A 761 10.30 -21.71 7.58
C ASN A 761 11.15 -21.29 8.77
N ARG A 762 11.54 -20.01 8.81
CA ARG A 762 12.01 -19.38 10.03
C ARG A 762 10.83 -19.22 10.99
N MET A 763 10.99 -19.66 12.22
CA MET A 763 9.94 -19.61 13.25
C MET A 763 10.01 -18.30 14.05
N LEU A 764 10.19 -17.16 13.37
CA LEU A 764 10.43 -15.85 13.98
C LEU A 764 9.40 -15.51 15.08
N GLY A 765 8.11 -15.70 14.77
CA GLY A 765 7.01 -15.41 15.69
C GLY A 765 6.95 -16.30 16.93
N GLN A 766 7.75 -17.37 16.99
CA GLN A 766 7.88 -18.23 18.17
C GLN A 766 9.11 -17.89 19.01
N THR A 767 10.09 -17.18 18.45
CA THR A 767 11.21 -16.64 19.22
C THR A 767 10.70 -15.50 20.09
N LEU A 768 10.78 -15.66 21.41
CA LEU A 768 10.32 -14.64 22.36
C LEU A 768 11.37 -13.55 22.53
N THR A 769 10.96 -12.29 22.39
CA THR A 769 11.77 -11.10 22.71
C THR A 769 12.09 -11.07 24.21
N ALA A 770 11.10 -11.41 25.05
CA ALA A 770 11.27 -11.57 26.50
C ALA A 770 11.01 -13.03 26.91
N ALA A 771 12.00 -13.68 27.52
CA ALA A 771 11.90 -15.08 27.93
C ALA A 771 10.72 -15.30 28.89
N GLY A 772 9.87 -16.29 28.58
CA GLY A 772 8.67 -16.61 29.36
C GLY A 772 7.46 -15.68 29.11
N ASN A 773 7.53 -14.77 28.12
CA ASN A 773 6.39 -13.94 27.72
C ASN A 773 5.27 -14.79 27.10
N ILE A 774 4.07 -14.70 27.66
CA ILE A 774 2.89 -15.43 27.18
C ILE A 774 2.01 -14.64 26.20
N LEU A 775 2.31 -13.36 25.98
CA LEU A 775 1.47 -12.46 25.18
C LEU A 775 1.91 -12.35 23.72
N GLN A 776 3.21 -12.54 23.44
CA GLN A 776 3.80 -12.22 22.15
C GLN A 776 3.09 -12.94 21.00
N CYS A 777 2.69 -12.17 19.98
CA CYS A 777 2.05 -12.62 18.75
C CYS A 777 0.77 -13.44 18.95
N LYS A 778 0.14 -13.36 20.13
CA LYS A 778 -1.10 -14.08 20.42
C LYS A 778 -2.32 -13.38 19.82
N PRO A 779 -3.43 -14.11 19.63
CA PRO A 779 -4.68 -13.53 19.20
C PRO A 779 -5.18 -12.44 20.15
N LEU A 780 -5.68 -11.36 19.57
CA LEU A 780 -6.35 -10.29 20.29
C LEU A 780 -7.86 -10.49 20.22
N VAL A 781 -8.55 -10.18 21.31
CA VAL A 781 -10.01 -10.09 21.30
C VAL A 781 -10.41 -8.71 20.76
N PRO A 782 -11.23 -8.62 19.70
CA PRO A 782 -11.72 -7.34 19.18
C PRO A 782 -12.48 -6.55 20.24
N ASN A 783 -12.24 -5.23 20.30
CA ASN A 783 -12.97 -4.29 21.15
C ASN A 783 -13.69 -3.27 20.26
N LEU A 784 -14.99 -3.49 20.03
CA LEU A 784 -15.78 -2.71 19.08
C LEU A 784 -16.13 -1.30 19.60
N ASP A 785 -16.07 -1.08 20.91
CA ASP A 785 -16.40 0.21 21.54
C ASP A 785 -15.19 1.17 21.60
N GLN A 786 -14.06 0.81 20.98
CA GLN A 786 -12.81 1.55 21.04
C GLN A 786 -12.15 1.67 19.67
N SER A 787 -11.82 2.92 19.30
CA SER A 787 -11.02 3.24 18.14
C SER A 787 -9.55 3.49 18.51
N ASN A 788 -8.65 3.22 17.56
CA ASN A 788 -7.20 3.46 17.68
C ASN A 788 -6.76 4.40 16.56
N LEU A 789 -5.75 5.25 16.78
CA LEU A 789 -5.22 6.18 15.78
C LEU A 789 -4.79 5.43 14.48
N PRO A 790 -4.83 6.08 13.29
CA PRO A 790 -4.54 5.38 12.04
C PRO A 790 -3.12 4.80 12.09
N GLY A 791 -2.99 3.52 11.74
CA GLY A 791 -1.71 2.83 11.80
C GLY A 791 -1.21 2.42 13.20
N GLN A 792 -1.97 2.70 14.27
CA GLN A 792 -1.57 2.43 15.65
C GLN A 792 -2.31 1.21 16.20
N PHE A 793 -1.98 0.03 15.69
CA PHE A 793 -2.78 -1.19 15.91
C PHE A 793 -2.54 -1.83 17.28
N PRO A 794 -3.58 -2.39 17.92
CA PRO A 794 -3.42 -3.15 19.16
C PRO A 794 -2.37 -4.27 19.11
N ILE A 795 -2.23 -4.96 17.96
CA ILE A 795 -1.24 -6.05 17.82
C ILE A 795 0.19 -5.56 18.00
N ALA A 796 0.47 -4.30 17.70
CA ALA A 796 1.79 -3.70 17.87
C ALA A 796 2.30 -3.83 19.30
N ALA A 797 1.41 -3.72 20.30
CA ALA A 797 1.80 -3.81 21.70
C ALA A 797 2.35 -5.20 22.10
N ILE A 798 2.17 -6.24 21.29
CA ILE A 798 2.61 -7.61 21.59
C ILE A 798 3.32 -8.26 20.40
N ASP A 799 3.79 -7.48 19.43
CA ASP A 799 4.41 -8.04 18.24
C ASP A 799 5.91 -8.32 18.43
N GLY A 800 6.46 -8.00 19.60
CA GLY A 800 7.85 -8.26 19.96
C GLY A 800 8.83 -7.22 19.45
N ALA A 801 8.37 -6.08 18.91
CA ALA A 801 9.20 -4.97 18.46
C ALA A 801 8.92 -3.69 19.25
N SER A 802 9.94 -2.84 19.42
CA SER A 802 9.80 -1.50 20.01
C SER A 802 9.49 -0.42 18.97
N SER A 803 9.56 -0.78 17.69
CA SER A 803 9.44 0.10 16.52
C SER A 803 8.02 0.25 15.98
N THR A 804 7.09 -0.59 16.43
CA THR A 804 5.65 -0.44 16.22
C THR A 804 4.99 0.00 17.54
N LYS A 805 3.78 0.54 17.49
CA LYS A 805 3.04 0.90 18.72
C LYS A 805 1.53 0.90 18.54
N TRP A 806 0.84 0.55 19.63
CA TRP A 806 -0.59 0.73 19.79
C TRP A 806 -0.88 2.12 20.41
N GLN A 807 -1.91 2.80 19.91
CA GLN A 807 -2.35 4.07 20.47
C GLN A 807 -3.87 4.27 20.30
N PRO A 808 -4.65 4.30 21.39
CA PRO A 808 -6.07 4.65 21.36
C PRO A 808 -6.31 6.10 20.92
N GLU A 809 -7.46 6.37 20.31
CA GLU A 809 -7.80 7.74 19.89
C GLU A 809 -8.11 8.70 21.03
N ASN A 810 -8.54 8.19 22.19
CA ASN A 810 -9.08 9.01 23.26
C ASN A 810 -8.33 8.77 24.58
N SER A 811 -7.71 9.83 25.11
CA SER A 811 -6.93 9.84 26.35
C SER A 811 -7.78 9.96 27.62
N THR A 812 -9.04 10.36 27.51
CA THR A 812 -9.90 10.68 28.67
C THR A 812 -10.57 9.45 29.29
N ARG A 813 -10.84 8.42 28.49
CA ARG A 813 -11.41 7.14 28.94
C ARG A 813 -10.32 6.09 29.17
N LEU A 814 -10.68 5.04 29.89
CA LEU A 814 -9.87 3.84 29.99
C LEU A 814 -10.07 3.00 28.71
N ASN A 815 -8.96 2.64 28.06
CA ASN A 815 -8.92 1.88 26.82
C ASN A 815 -8.31 0.52 27.10
N TYR A 816 -8.94 -0.55 26.62
CA TYR A 816 -8.51 -1.92 26.87
C TYR A 816 -8.01 -2.61 25.62
N LEU A 817 -6.89 -3.32 25.80
CA LEU A 817 -6.39 -4.35 24.90
C LEU A 817 -6.51 -5.70 25.61
N THR A 818 -7.07 -6.71 24.95
CA THR A 818 -7.26 -8.05 25.52
C THR A 818 -6.58 -9.10 24.67
N VAL A 819 -5.72 -9.91 25.28
CA VAL A 819 -4.97 -11.01 24.65
C VAL A 819 -5.57 -12.35 25.08
N ASP A 820 -5.89 -13.23 24.13
CA ASP A 820 -6.20 -14.65 24.42
C ASP A 820 -4.88 -15.44 24.44
N THR A 821 -4.44 -15.86 25.62
CA THR A 821 -3.18 -16.61 25.78
C THR A 821 -3.29 -18.04 25.26
N GLN A 822 -4.50 -18.48 24.89
CA GLN A 822 -4.86 -19.83 24.48
C GLN A 822 -4.62 -20.87 25.61
N PRO A 823 -5.24 -22.06 25.57
CA PRO A 823 -5.18 -23.03 26.67
C PRO A 823 -3.83 -23.75 26.85
N SER A 824 -2.72 -23.18 26.38
CA SER A 824 -1.46 -23.89 26.29
C SER A 824 -0.64 -23.84 27.59
N HIS A 825 -0.58 -22.72 28.31
CA HIS A 825 0.24 -22.58 29.53
C HIS A 825 -0.34 -21.51 30.47
N TYR A 826 -0.90 -21.94 31.62
CA TYR A 826 -1.29 -21.05 32.71
C TYR A 826 -0.30 -21.18 33.85
N GLY A 827 0.10 -20.06 34.43
CA GLY A 827 1.04 -20.05 35.55
C GLY A 827 0.88 -18.81 36.42
N PRO A 828 1.51 -18.79 37.59
CA PRO A 828 1.63 -17.57 38.37
C PRO A 828 2.48 -16.55 37.61
N ILE A 829 1.96 -15.33 37.48
CA ILE A 829 2.68 -14.22 36.87
C ILE A 829 3.83 -13.82 37.79
N HIS A 830 5.05 -13.81 37.25
CA HIS A 830 6.26 -13.39 37.94
C HIS A 830 6.56 -11.92 37.68
N GLN A 831 6.44 -11.47 36.43
CA GLN A 831 6.83 -10.13 36.03
C GLN A 831 5.89 -9.57 34.96
N VAL A 832 5.70 -8.25 34.99
CA VAL A 832 5.07 -7.49 33.90
C VAL A 832 6.07 -6.43 33.44
N LEU A 833 6.33 -6.40 32.15
CA LEU A 833 7.26 -5.47 31.51
C LEU A 833 6.49 -4.61 30.52
N PHE A 834 6.82 -3.32 30.48
CA PHE A 834 6.24 -2.38 29.54
C PHE A 834 7.34 -1.60 28.85
N ASP A 835 7.20 -1.46 27.53
CA ASP A 835 7.73 -0.36 26.75
C ASP A 835 6.56 0.49 26.24
N TRP A 836 6.42 1.67 26.80
CA TRP A 836 5.39 2.64 26.45
C TRP A 836 5.76 3.48 25.21
N GLY A 837 6.98 3.38 24.68
CA GLY A 837 7.48 4.26 23.63
C GLY A 837 7.62 5.72 24.10
N ALA A 838 7.43 6.66 23.16
CA ALA A 838 7.67 8.09 23.41
C ALA A 838 6.55 8.81 24.19
N GLN A 839 5.31 8.30 24.18
CA GLN A 839 4.15 8.97 24.77
C GLN A 839 3.45 8.09 25.82
N PRO A 840 4.06 7.83 26.99
CA PRO A 840 3.48 6.93 27.98
C PRO A 840 2.08 7.37 28.45
N PRO A 841 1.17 6.43 28.77
CA PRO A 841 -0.11 6.78 29.37
C PRO A 841 0.11 7.37 30.78
N THR A 842 -0.89 8.03 31.36
CA THR A 842 -0.78 8.53 32.76
C THR A 842 -1.08 7.44 33.77
N TYR A 843 -1.94 6.49 33.39
CA TYR A 843 -2.41 5.40 34.23
C TYR A 843 -2.50 4.10 33.41
N PHE A 844 -2.18 2.98 34.06
CA PHE A 844 -2.40 1.65 33.52
C PHE A 844 -2.97 0.70 34.57
N GLU A 845 -3.61 -0.37 34.10
CA GLU A 845 -3.99 -1.53 34.88
C GLU A 845 -3.84 -2.83 34.07
N VAL A 846 -3.49 -3.90 34.76
CA VAL A 846 -3.37 -5.25 34.20
C VAL A 846 -4.32 -6.17 34.93
N LEU A 847 -5.23 -6.77 34.18
CA LEU A 847 -6.24 -7.69 34.69
C LEU A 847 -6.11 -9.04 34.00
N VAL A 848 -6.59 -10.09 34.66
CA VAL A 848 -6.67 -11.45 34.10
C VAL A 848 -8.04 -12.04 34.32
N SER A 849 -8.51 -12.90 33.41
CA SER A 849 -9.81 -13.56 33.51
C SER A 849 -9.89 -14.85 32.70
N ASN A 850 -11.00 -15.59 32.80
CA ASN A 850 -11.33 -16.70 31.92
C ASN A 850 -12.49 -16.40 30.96
N THR A 851 -13.05 -15.19 31.00
CA THR A 851 -14.15 -14.70 30.17
C THR A 851 -13.71 -13.49 29.35
N SER A 852 -14.18 -13.38 28.11
CA SER A 852 -13.41 -12.70 27.06
C SER A 852 -13.61 -11.19 26.89
N ILE A 853 -14.35 -10.44 27.74
CA ILE A 853 -14.74 -9.06 27.35
C ILE A 853 -14.76 -8.02 28.50
N PRO A 854 -14.04 -6.88 28.34
CA PRO A 854 -14.29 -5.58 28.97
C PRO A 854 -15.30 -4.70 28.17
N PRO A 855 -15.89 -3.61 28.71
CA PRO A 855 -15.53 -2.96 29.97
C PRO A 855 -16.01 -3.76 31.17
N PHE A 856 -15.10 -3.95 32.12
CA PHE A 856 -15.49 -4.23 33.48
C PHE A 856 -16.06 -2.91 34.03
N LEU A 857 -17.38 -2.80 34.11
CA LEU A 857 -18.12 -1.54 34.37
C LEU A 857 -17.51 -0.71 35.52
N GLU A 858 -17.49 0.62 35.37
CA GLU A 858 -16.94 1.62 36.32
C GLU A 858 -17.50 1.52 37.77
N GLU A 859 -18.58 0.77 37.99
CA GLU A 859 -19.24 0.62 39.30
C GLU A 859 -18.82 -0.63 40.09
N HIS A 860 -17.99 -1.52 39.56
CA HIS A 860 -17.49 -2.65 40.35
C HIS A 860 -16.23 -2.27 41.11
N ASN A 861 -16.40 -1.97 42.41
CA ASN A 861 -15.32 -2.07 43.38
C ASN A 861 -14.79 -3.53 43.37
N PHE A 862 -13.77 -3.82 42.57
CA PHE A 862 -13.08 -5.12 42.51
C PHE A 862 -12.32 -5.49 43.80
N LEU A 863 -12.58 -4.77 44.90
CA LEU A 863 -11.83 -4.91 46.14
C LEU A 863 -12.50 -5.79 47.20
N GLU A 864 -13.74 -6.28 47.06
CA GLU A 864 -14.40 -6.94 48.23
C GLU A 864 -15.30 -8.17 48.00
N GLU A 865 -15.41 -8.81 46.82
CA GLU A 865 -16.09 -10.13 46.75
C GLU A 865 -15.23 -11.22 46.09
N ASP A 866 -14.90 -12.22 46.90
CA ASP A 866 -14.00 -13.38 46.71
C ASP A 866 -14.54 -14.42 45.68
N GLY A 867 -15.15 -13.96 44.57
CA GLY A 867 -15.84 -14.83 43.61
C GLY A 867 -15.96 -14.36 42.16
N GLY A 868 -15.35 -13.23 41.77
CA GLY A 868 -15.32 -12.76 40.38
C GLY A 868 -14.29 -13.48 39.51
N ASP A 869 -14.58 -13.67 38.21
CA ASP A 869 -13.65 -14.27 37.24
C ASP A 869 -12.46 -13.36 36.89
N VAL A 870 -12.61 -12.05 37.10
CA VAL A 870 -11.59 -11.03 36.80
C VAL A 870 -10.75 -10.75 38.04
N ARG A 871 -9.42 -10.78 37.89
CA ARG A 871 -8.45 -10.53 38.96
C ARG A 871 -7.48 -9.43 38.57
N ASN A 872 -7.19 -8.54 39.52
CA ASN A 872 -6.20 -7.49 39.32
C ASN A 872 -4.78 -8.05 39.54
N VAL A 873 -3.90 -7.84 38.57
CA VAL A 873 -2.48 -8.20 38.65
C VAL A 873 -1.67 -7.04 39.20
N THR A 874 -1.83 -5.85 38.61
CA THR A 874 -1.17 -4.62 39.03
C THR A 874 -1.83 -3.41 38.36
N ALA A 875 -1.79 -2.25 39.01
CA ALA A 875 -2.24 -0.99 38.44
C ALA A 875 -1.49 0.18 39.06
N GLY A 876 -1.39 1.30 38.35
CA GLY A 876 -0.71 2.47 38.89
C GLY A 876 -0.57 3.65 37.94
N LEU A 877 0.00 4.73 38.46
CA LEU A 877 0.44 5.87 37.66
C LEU A 877 1.78 5.54 37.00
N VAL A 878 1.89 5.84 35.71
CA VAL A 878 3.15 5.70 34.98
C VAL A 878 4.06 6.89 35.29
N LYS A 879 5.36 6.62 35.41
CA LYS A 879 6.40 7.65 35.46
C LYS A 879 7.24 7.53 34.19
N ALA A 880 7.53 8.67 33.56
CA ALA A 880 8.46 8.69 32.43
C ALA A 880 9.86 8.28 32.91
N SER A 881 10.38 7.15 32.41
CA SER A 881 11.74 6.67 32.69
C SER A 881 12.76 7.33 31.76
N GLU A 882 12.33 7.71 30.56
CA GLU A 882 13.08 8.47 29.56
C GLU A 882 12.36 9.80 29.33
N PRO A 883 12.45 10.75 30.29
CA PRO A 883 11.82 12.06 30.16
C PRO A 883 12.43 12.82 28.97
N TRP A 884 11.59 13.56 28.25
CA TRP A 884 12.05 14.36 27.12
C TRP A 884 13.14 15.35 27.55
N ASP A 885 14.27 15.30 26.85
CA ASP A 885 15.41 16.16 27.06
C ASP A 885 15.73 16.91 25.74
N PRO A 886 15.54 18.24 25.68
CA PRO A 886 15.83 19.03 24.49
C PRO A 886 17.30 18.97 24.06
N GLU A 887 18.23 18.77 25.00
CA GLU A 887 19.67 18.69 24.68
C GLU A 887 20.03 17.36 24.02
N ARG A 888 19.30 16.28 24.35
CA ARG A 888 19.47 14.96 23.71
C ARG A 888 18.66 14.80 22.43
N ALA A 889 17.64 15.62 22.20
CA ALA A 889 16.80 15.55 20.99
C ALA A 889 17.58 15.73 19.67
N THR A 890 18.77 16.35 19.70
CA THR A 890 19.65 16.51 18.52
C THR A 890 20.74 15.44 18.43
N VAL A 891 20.86 14.56 19.41
CA VAL A 891 21.87 13.49 19.43
C VAL A 891 21.33 12.28 18.68
N ILE A 892 22.15 11.71 17.80
CA ILE A 892 21.85 10.43 17.15
C ILE A 892 22.17 9.33 18.16
N GLU A 893 21.15 8.63 18.62
CA GLU A 893 21.28 7.51 19.54
C GLU A 893 20.24 6.43 19.22
N PRO A 894 20.51 5.17 19.57
CA PRO A 894 19.51 4.11 19.45
C PRO A 894 18.26 4.46 20.25
N VAL A 895 17.09 4.15 19.69
CA VAL A 895 15.80 4.50 20.30
C VAL A 895 15.64 3.79 21.64
N LYS A 896 15.23 4.57 22.65
CA LYS A 896 14.88 4.06 23.98
C LYS A 896 13.47 4.52 24.33
N GLY A 897 12.58 3.57 24.56
CA GLY A 897 11.22 3.85 24.99
C GLY A 897 11.10 4.08 26.50
N ASN A 898 9.98 4.65 26.94
CA ASN A 898 9.67 4.77 28.36
C ASN A 898 9.25 3.40 28.91
N GLN A 899 9.90 2.92 29.94
CA GLN A 899 9.70 1.56 30.44
C GLN A 899 9.15 1.53 31.87
N THR A 900 8.42 0.46 32.19
CA THR A 900 7.97 0.17 33.54
C THR A 900 8.06 -1.33 33.78
N ASN A 901 8.83 -1.72 34.80
CA ASN A 901 9.07 -3.13 35.12
C ASN A 901 8.53 -3.43 36.52
N ILE A 902 7.67 -4.43 36.63
CA ILE A 902 6.96 -4.79 37.86
C ILE A 902 7.21 -6.27 38.15
N THR A 903 7.78 -6.57 39.30
CA THR A 903 8.00 -7.95 39.77
C THR A 903 7.01 -8.28 40.89
N LEU A 904 6.30 -9.40 40.76
CA LEU A 904 5.33 -9.88 41.73
C LEU A 904 5.96 -10.94 42.64
N VAL A 905 5.82 -10.76 43.95
CA VAL A 905 6.44 -11.63 44.97
C VAL A 905 5.39 -12.21 45.93
N GLY A 906 5.61 -13.45 46.35
CA GLY A 906 4.79 -14.10 47.39
C GLY A 906 3.30 -14.15 47.04
N LYS A 907 2.47 -13.56 47.90
CA LYS A 907 1.00 -13.59 47.80
C LYS A 907 0.42 -12.68 46.70
N ASP A 908 1.23 -11.79 46.13
CA ASP A 908 0.80 -10.85 45.10
C ASP A 908 0.79 -11.49 43.70
N ARG A 909 1.26 -12.74 43.59
CA ARG A 909 1.25 -13.48 42.32
C ARG A 909 -0.15 -13.95 41.99
N VAL A 910 -0.61 -13.59 40.80
CA VAL A 910 -1.91 -13.98 40.25
C VAL A 910 -1.68 -14.95 39.11
N TRP A 911 -2.55 -15.95 38.98
CA TRP A 911 -2.54 -16.87 37.84
C TRP A 911 -3.02 -16.15 36.58
N SER A 912 -2.31 -16.34 35.47
CA SER A 912 -2.53 -15.60 34.21
C SER A 912 -3.93 -15.73 33.61
N GLY A 913 -4.68 -16.78 33.93
CA GLY A 913 -5.98 -17.06 33.29
C GLY A 913 -5.85 -17.26 31.77
N ARG A 914 -7.00 -17.30 31.09
CA ARG A 914 -7.05 -17.38 29.62
C ARG A 914 -6.87 -16.02 28.94
N TYR A 915 -7.42 -14.96 29.53
CA TYR A 915 -7.38 -13.62 28.97
C TYR A 915 -6.55 -12.70 29.86
N VAL A 916 -5.68 -11.92 29.24
CA VAL A 916 -4.89 -10.88 29.90
C VAL A 916 -5.27 -9.54 29.29
N HIS A 917 -5.60 -8.57 30.14
CA HIS A 917 -6.14 -7.27 29.74
C HIS A 917 -5.20 -6.14 30.16
N LEU A 918 -4.87 -5.24 29.24
CA LEU A 918 -4.19 -3.97 29.51
C LEU A 918 -5.20 -2.83 29.41
N GLY A 919 -5.49 -2.17 30.53
CA GLY A 919 -6.20 -0.89 30.54
C GLY A 919 -5.20 0.27 30.56
N ILE A 920 -5.33 1.25 29.65
CA ILE A 920 -4.54 2.49 29.69
C ILE A 920 -5.42 3.74 29.60
N ARG A 921 -5.01 4.82 30.29
CA ARG A 921 -5.66 6.13 30.23
C ARG A 921 -4.64 7.26 30.29
N GLY A 922 -4.97 8.37 29.65
CA GLY A 922 -4.16 9.60 29.59
C GLY A 922 -2.97 9.48 28.65
N ASN A 923 -2.21 10.57 28.56
CA ASN A 923 -1.00 10.69 27.76
C ASN A 923 -0.06 11.69 28.47
N LEU A 924 1.16 11.25 28.81
CA LEU A 924 2.19 12.05 29.47
C LEU A 924 3.11 12.78 28.48
N GLY A 925 3.14 12.37 27.21
CA GLY A 925 3.94 13.01 26.16
C GLY A 925 3.41 14.39 25.75
N ASN A 926 2.10 14.61 25.88
CA ASN A 926 1.48 15.91 25.64
C ASN A 926 0.24 16.08 26.53
N GLY A 927 0.34 16.92 27.56
CA GLY A 927 -0.72 17.10 28.58
C GLY A 927 -2.04 17.68 28.09
N SER A 928 -2.13 18.08 26.82
CA SER A 928 -3.36 18.51 26.14
C SER A 928 -3.80 17.57 25.01
N ALA A 929 -3.13 16.42 24.82
CA ALA A 929 -3.44 15.49 23.75
C ALA A 929 -4.79 14.80 23.94
N TYR A 930 -5.60 14.83 22.89
CA TYR A 930 -6.81 14.02 22.80
C TYR A 930 -6.48 12.53 22.62
N ALA A 931 -5.36 12.21 21.94
CA ALA A 931 -4.89 10.85 21.73
C ALA A 931 -4.39 10.18 23.02
N GLY A 932 -4.72 8.90 23.21
CA GLY A 932 -4.23 8.08 24.33
C GLY A 932 -2.71 7.91 24.33
N GLY A 933 -2.17 7.36 25.42
CA GLY A 933 -0.76 6.99 25.50
C GLY A 933 -0.42 5.84 24.54
N THR A 934 0.85 5.74 24.17
CA THR A 934 1.39 4.67 23.34
C THR A 934 1.77 3.45 24.19
N VAL A 935 1.70 2.27 23.57
CA VAL A 935 2.29 1.03 24.06
C VAL A 935 3.06 0.42 22.90
N ALA A 936 4.39 0.46 22.97
CA ALA A 936 5.25 -0.16 21.98
C ALA A 936 5.27 -1.67 22.20
N GLU A 937 5.52 -2.12 23.43
CA GLU A 937 5.49 -3.54 23.80
C GLU A 937 4.99 -3.70 25.25
N TRP A 938 4.30 -4.80 25.54
CA TRP A 938 4.08 -5.26 26.92
C TRP A 938 4.21 -6.77 27.00
N SER A 939 4.84 -7.24 28.07
CA SER A 939 5.11 -8.66 28.29
C SER A 939 4.64 -9.10 29.66
N VAL A 940 4.06 -10.30 29.73
CA VAL A 940 3.71 -10.96 30.98
C VAL A 940 4.51 -12.24 31.09
N ILE A 941 5.39 -12.30 32.08
CA ILE A 941 6.35 -13.39 32.28
C ILE A 941 5.82 -14.32 33.35
N LEU A 942 5.71 -15.61 33.02
CA LEU A 942 5.40 -16.66 34.00
C LEU A 942 6.65 -17.10 34.77
N GLU A 943 6.43 -17.66 35.96
CA GLU A 943 7.49 -18.30 36.73
C GLU A 943 7.96 -19.61 36.09
N ASN A 944 9.27 -19.75 35.87
CA ASN A 944 9.88 -20.98 35.34
C ASN A 944 9.88 -22.10 36.40
N GLN A 945 9.06 -23.14 36.21
CA GLN A 945 9.06 -24.32 37.09
C GLN A 945 10.35 -25.16 37.03
N GLU A 946 11.23 -24.94 36.05
CA GLU A 946 12.52 -25.66 35.96
C GLU A 946 13.61 -25.07 36.86
N SER A 947 13.58 -23.76 37.16
CA SER A 947 14.64 -23.09 37.94
C SER A 947 14.57 -23.35 39.46
N ASP A 948 13.46 -23.92 39.95
CA ASP A 948 13.30 -24.26 41.36
C ASP A 948 13.67 -25.71 41.65
N ARG A 949 13.71 -26.62 40.66
CA ARG A 949 14.24 -27.97 40.89
C ARG A 949 15.73 -27.97 41.19
N GLU A 950 16.50 -27.07 40.55
CA GLU A 950 17.93 -26.93 40.83
C GLU A 950 18.19 -26.20 42.16
N ARG A 951 17.34 -25.23 42.55
CA ARG A 951 17.43 -24.54 43.84
C ARG A 951 16.97 -25.39 45.02
N ASP A 952 15.92 -26.20 44.86
CA ASP A 952 15.44 -27.12 45.91
C ASP A 952 16.38 -28.32 46.10
N GLU A 953 17.16 -28.70 45.08
CA GLU A 953 18.23 -29.70 45.21
C GLU A 953 19.47 -29.12 45.91
N GLU A 954 19.83 -27.85 45.67
CA GLU A 954 20.87 -27.16 46.45
C GLU A 954 20.45 -26.95 47.91
N GLU A 955 19.25 -26.44 48.21
CA GLU A 955 18.80 -26.21 49.59
C GLU A 955 18.59 -27.51 50.39
N ASN A 956 18.24 -28.63 49.75
CA ASN A 956 18.18 -29.94 50.42
C ASN A 956 19.56 -30.58 50.65
N SER A 957 20.61 -30.12 49.98
CA SER A 957 21.98 -30.57 50.23
C SER A 957 22.60 -29.90 51.47
N TYR A 958 22.19 -28.67 51.79
CA TYR A 958 22.70 -27.91 52.96
C TYR A 958 22.03 -28.26 54.29
N ALA A 959 20.97 -29.09 54.29
CA ALA A 959 20.26 -29.50 55.50
C ALA A 959 20.75 -30.84 56.12
N LYS A 960 21.78 -31.50 55.54
CA LYS A 960 22.17 -32.85 55.98
C LYS A 960 23.49 -33.03 56.72
N ASP A 961 24.42 -32.07 56.75
CA ASP A 961 25.68 -32.27 57.47
C ASP A 961 25.89 -31.27 58.62
N GLY A 962 25.65 -31.80 59.83
CA GLY A 962 25.88 -31.12 61.08
C GLY A 962 27.36 -30.90 61.39
N TRP A 963 27.63 -29.64 61.74
CA TRP A 963 28.78 -29.09 62.45
C TRP A 963 29.60 -30.05 63.33
N LYS A 964 30.91 -30.15 63.06
CA LYS A 964 31.96 -30.43 64.06
C LYS A 964 33.20 -29.56 63.78
N GLY A 965 33.67 -28.88 64.84
CA GLY A 965 34.83 -27.99 64.83
C GLY A 965 36.20 -28.69 64.83
N PRO A 966 37.30 -27.91 64.84
CA PRO A 966 38.56 -28.24 64.17
C PRO A 966 39.59 -28.92 65.08
N GLY A 967 40.48 -29.72 64.47
CA GLY A 967 41.65 -30.32 65.10
C GLY A 967 42.78 -30.48 64.08
N ASP A 968 44.00 -30.18 64.53
CA ASP A 968 45.24 -29.93 63.80
C ASP A 968 45.85 -31.12 63.02
N GLU A 969 46.88 -30.76 62.24
CA GLU A 969 48.06 -31.54 61.80
C GLU A 969 48.12 -32.04 60.33
N ASP A 970 48.90 -31.27 59.55
CA ASP A 970 50.17 -31.64 58.90
C ASP A 970 50.20 -32.57 57.66
N GLY A 971 51.03 -32.17 56.67
CA GLY A 971 51.67 -33.13 55.75
C GLY A 971 51.22 -33.15 54.27
N SER A 972 51.72 -32.19 53.49
CA SER A 972 52.43 -32.34 52.19
C SER A 972 51.89 -33.21 51.03
N GLU A 973 51.93 -32.55 49.86
CA GLU A 973 52.27 -33.03 48.49
C GLU A 973 51.15 -33.34 47.47
N ASP A 974 51.17 -32.52 46.41
CA ASP A 974 50.84 -32.76 45.00
C ASP A 974 49.39 -32.98 44.55
N ARG A 975 48.70 -31.86 44.24
CA ARG A 975 48.39 -31.41 42.85
C ARG A 975 47.32 -30.31 42.87
N ASP A 976 47.75 -29.07 42.69
CA ASP A 976 46.86 -27.93 42.38
C ASP A 976 46.57 -27.91 40.86
N GLU A 977 45.46 -28.54 40.46
CA GLU A 977 44.66 -28.13 39.31
C GLU A 977 43.50 -27.27 39.83
N GLU A 978 43.16 -26.21 39.08
CA GLU A 978 41.98 -25.35 39.25
C GLU A 978 41.89 -24.45 40.49
N LEU A 979 42.43 -23.22 40.40
CA LEU A 979 41.73 -21.98 40.81
C LEU A 979 42.65 -20.76 40.65
N LYS A 980 42.51 -20.06 39.53
CA LYS A 980 42.57 -18.59 39.37
C LYS A 980 42.71 -18.23 37.89
N MET A 981 41.62 -17.81 37.26
CA MET A 981 41.63 -16.81 36.18
C MET A 981 40.18 -16.54 35.78
N TRP A 982 39.58 -15.44 36.24
CA TRP A 982 38.55 -14.68 35.49
C TRP A 982 38.55 -13.23 35.99
N VAL A 983 39.65 -12.53 35.72
CA VAL A 983 39.68 -11.07 35.54
C VAL A 983 40.65 -10.79 34.39
N GLN A 984 40.11 -10.21 33.32
CA GLN A 984 40.79 -9.57 32.18
C GLN A 984 41.61 -10.43 31.20
N SER A 985 41.03 -10.71 30.03
CA SER A 985 41.67 -10.60 28.69
C SER A 985 40.54 -10.70 27.65
N GLY A 986 40.44 -9.89 26.58
CA GLY A 986 41.52 -9.36 25.76
C GLY A 986 41.90 -10.37 24.67
N TRP A 987 40.93 -10.91 23.92
CA TRP A 987 41.14 -11.84 22.79
C TRP A 987 40.11 -11.64 21.68
N LEU A 988 40.33 -10.62 20.83
CA LEU A 988 39.72 -10.50 19.50
C LEU A 988 40.61 -9.65 18.58
N GLN A 989 41.90 -9.96 18.53
CA GLN A 989 42.87 -9.24 17.68
C GLN A 989 43.96 -10.12 17.06
N LYS A 990 43.74 -11.44 16.93
CA LYS A 990 44.71 -12.36 16.31
C LYS A 990 44.08 -13.47 15.46
N LEU A 991 43.24 -13.08 14.49
CA LEU A 991 42.82 -13.96 13.40
C LEU A 991 42.84 -13.24 12.03
N TRP A 992 43.82 -12.35 11.84
CA TRP A 992 43.96 -11.55 10.61
C TRP A 992 45.33 -11.61 9.93
N ARG A 993 46.18 -12.58 10.27
CA ARG A 993 47.43 -12.82 9.51
C ARG A 993 47.80 -14.30 9.47
N ARG A 994 47.29 -15.01 8.47
CA ARG A 994 47.96 -16.09 7.73
C ARG A 994 46.99 -16.70 6.73
N CYS A 995 46.94 -16.13 5.52
CA CYS A 995 46.72 -16.81 4.25
C CYS A 995 46.91 -15.78 3.11
N PHE A 996 48.18 -15.56 2.75
CA PHE A 996 48.58 -14.96 1.47
C PHE A 996 49.89 -15.64 1.04
N VAL A 997 49.74 -16.70 0.24
CA VAL A 997 50.47 -16.96 -1.02
C VAL A 997 49.44 -17.49 -1.99
#